data_AF-A0A356IGW0-F1
#
_entry.id   AF-A0A356IGW0-F1
#
_cell.length_a   1.000
_cell.length_b   1.000
_cell.length_c   1.000
_cell.angle_alpha   90.00
_cell.angle_beta   90.00
_cell.angle_gamma   90.00
#
_symmetry.space_group_name_H-M   'P 1'
#
loop_
_entity.id
_entity.type
_entity.pdbx_description
1 polymer ?
#
loop_
_entity_poly.entity_id
_entity_poly.type
_entity_poly.pdbx_seq_one_letter_code
_entity_poly.pdbx_strand_id
1 'polypeptide(L)'
;MEVIDGEQQTADAGFGLLELVSPEEIEAGEFACVALRYIAGAAGLQQGATLTIWTDSDSDWAKPQVDDPSADGYLKIVPPTDCAASVHTPDHKSFVVTLMSGKLAQGDVIEIILGDRSGGGGGIRAQTFYESRRNFRCEVDPGGDAVRWTPMGAETRGDTVLSTQEAIEAGKGSAVTAVLRITGGDATSLSAIAPSDIELGSEFALQLKASDRWGNPAQKYRGTVEVTSPGLVLPGGNSLAFSEEDEGVRRVEGAVFSEEGAIRIDLQDRENNLVASSNQIRIAQQLPALKLFWGDPHSGQIGDASKIGDYFRYARDVSALDFAGYQRNDSAHSTDEYEVQQVEEKAFHEPGRFVPLPGFEWSGTLEAGGHHNVYFGRFDQPMKRWNGAERLGRPDESDLPHVRDLHNYYRGTDTVITPHVGGTHADLQWHDPSLEPAVEVTSTHGSFEWILRESIERGYEMGFVGGNDCHTGRAGDDRPGYQERRYSKGGLTGIYADQLTLKSILEAMKAKRLYATTGARIRAAVTVDGHFIGEKYSCGSKCEIKVDVEGTGPLERIEVYRGLNLIHTEVAAAPATGNKVRVLWDGASRWSSYSGIRWDGYVDVADGEIGDVMAIRFDSPRSNYERVGLSRLSLNGWACGYPSGVVFELAKSTASEITVAMNSSLIVGPTFADHGEKNALRRMSHAPGDSVRVGGTLEQLANGPMRVDLGHSNRSVTLELAPEPGTDRSAFTVIDDDVQPGVNPYWVKIVQQDMEMAWISPVFADFFS
;
A
#
# COMPACT_ATOMS: atom_id res chain seq x y z
N MET A 1 -25.00 -22.96 -17.29
CA MET A 1 -24.96 -21.90 -18.31
C MET A 1 -25.75 -22.38 -19.50
N GLU A 2 -26.95 -21.86 -19.70
CA GLU A 2 -27.58 -21.92 -21.02
C GLU A 2 -26.85 -20.90 -21.91
N VAL A 3 -26.43 -21.34 -23.08
CA VAL A 3 -25.90 -20.46 -24.13
C VAL A 3 -27.10 -19.68 -24.68
N ILE A 4 -27.25 -18.43 -24.23
CA ILE A 4 -28.21 -17.49 -24.80
C ILE A 4 -27.58 -16.91 -26.06
N ASP A 5 -28.34 -16.93 -27.16
CA ASP A 5 -27.91 -16.57 -28.50
C ASP A 5 -27.50 -15.09 -28.60
N GLY A 6 -26.35 -14.77 -29.20
CA GLY A 6 -25.78 -13.41 -29.27
C GLY A 6 -26.62 -12.39 -30.06
N GLU A 7 -27.50 -12.86 -30.94
CA GLU A 7 -28.48 -12.01 -31.65
C GLU A 7 -29.60 -11.49 -30.73
N GLN A 8 -29.88 -12.17 -29.61
CA GLN A 8 -30.92 -11.75 -28.66
C GLN A 8 -30.41 -10.65 -27.71
N GLN A 9 -29.14 -10.68 -27.31
CA GLN A 9 -28.52 -9.63 -26.48
C GLN A 9 -28.38 -8.27 -27.19
N THR A 10 -28.14 -8.28 -28.51
CA THR A 10 -27.97 -7.06 -29.32
C THR A 10 -29.30 -6.38 -29.70
N ALA A 11 -30.41 -7.12 -29.67
CA ALA A 11 -31.76 -6.57 -29.88
C ALA A 11 -32.25 -5.74 -28.68
N ASP A 12 -31.86 -6.12 -27.46
CA ASP A 12 -32.26 -5.45 -26.21
C ASP A 12 -31.29 -4.33 -25.77
N ALA A 13 -30.07 -4.29 -26.32
CA ALA A 13 -29.05 -3.30 -25.97
C ALA A 13 -29.24 -1.98 -26.75
N GLY A 14 -30.02 -1.03 -26.20
CA GLY A 14 -30.35 0.25 -26.85
C GLY A 14 -29.15 1.04 -27.39
N PHE A 15 -28.01 1.05 -26.67
CA PHE A 15 -26.80 1.79 -27.03
C PHE A 15 -25.61 0.90 -27.47
N GLY A 16 -25.81 -0.42 -27.55
CA GLY A 16 -24.83 -1.39 -28.05
C GLY A 16 -24.21 -2.29 -26.98
N LEU A 17 -23.25 -3.11 -27.41
CA LEU A 17 -22.52 -4.09 -26.61
C LEU A 17 -21.01 -3.85 -26.77
N LEU A 18 -20.27 -3.83 -25.67
CA LEU A 18 -18.82 -3.98 -25.70
C LEU A 18 -18.49 -5.44 -25.40
N GLU A 19 -18.02 -6.16 -26.40
CA GLU A 19 -17.65 -7.57 -26.31
C GLU A 19 -16.13 -7.71 -26.11
N LEU A 20 -15.70 -8.57 -25.19
CA LEU A 20 -14.30 -9.00 -25.06
C LEU A 20 -14.04 -10.18 -26.00
N VAL A 21 -13.15 -10.01 -26.97
CA VAL A 21 -12.80 -11.03 -27.97
C VAL A 21 -11.53 -11.79 -27.60
N SER A 22 -10.61 -11.15 -26.87
CA SER A 22 -9.41 -11.79 -26.31
C SER A 22 -9.75 -12.75 -25.15
N PRO A 23 -8.81 -13.57 -24.65
CA PRO A 23 -9.02 -14.37 -23.45
C PRO A 23 -9.58 -13.53 -22.29
N GLU A 24 -10.48 -14.15 -21.51
CA GLU A 24 -11.13 -13.53 -20.35
C GLU A 24 -10.17 -13.35 -19.16
N GLU A 25 -8.95 -13.87 -19.24
CA GLU A 25 -7.94 -13.81 -18.20
C GLU A 25 -6.57 -13.42 -18.75
N ILE A 26 -5.88 -12.54 -18.02
CA ILE A 26 -4.49 -12.14 -18.25
C ILE A 26 -3.71 -12.04 -16.92
N GLU A 27 -2.38 -12.10 -16.95
CA GLU A 27 -1.56 -11.97 -15.75
C GLU A 27 -1.21 -10.52 -15.39
N ALA A 28 -1.05 -10.26 -14.10
CA ALA A 28 -0.66 -8.97 -13.57
C ALA A 28 0.71 -8.51 -14.11
N GLY A 29 0.72 -7.35 -14.76
CA GLY A 29 1.91 -6.77 -15.38
C GLY A 29 2.41 -7.49 -16.63
N GLU A 30 1.63 -8.40 -17.22
CA GLU A 30 1.94 -8.97 -18.53
C GLU A 30 1.79 -7.91 -19.64
N PHE A 31 2.51 -8.06 -20.75
CA PHE A 31 2.22 -7.29 -21.96
C PHE A 31 1.17 -8.03 -22.78
N ALA A 32 -0.08 -7.58 -22.69
CA ALA A 32 -1.24 -8.23 -23.29
C ALA A 32 -1.65 -7.59 -24.63
N CYS A 33 -2.45 -8.30 -25.41
CA CYS A 33 -3.21 -7.74 -26.53
C CYS A 33 -4.70 -7.96 -26.22
N VAL A 34 -5.39 -6.90 -25.79
CA VAL A 34 -6.81 -6.96 -25.40
C VAL A 34 -7.66 -6.50 -26.57
N ALA A 35 -8.45 -7.42 -27.12
CA ALA A 35 -9.32 -7.14 -28.27
C ALA A 35 -10.76 -6.98 -27.77
N LEU A 36 -11.34 -5.82 -28.05
CA LEU A 36 -12.74 -5.47 -27.77
C LEU A 36 -13.48 -5.22 -29.09
N ARG A 37 -14.78 -5.48 -29.10
CA ARG A 37 -15.68 -5.09 -30.19
C ARG A 37 -16.80 -4.25 -29.63
N TYR A 38 -16.93 -3.02 -30.12
CA TYR A 38 -18.17 -2.28 -29.93
C TYR A 38 -19.14 -2.68 -31.05
N ILE A 39 -20.27 -3.26 -30.69
CA ILE A 39 -21.37 -3.62 -31.59
C ILE A 39 -22.48 -2.59 -31.39
N ALA A 40 -22.80 -1.82 -32.43
CA ALA A 40 -23.77 -0.74 -32.36
C ALA A 40 -25.18 -1.27 -32.03
N GLY A 41 -25.84 -0.61 -31.07
CA GLY A 41 -27.22 -0.91 -30.68
C GLY A 41 -28.26 -0.24 -31.57
N ALA A 42 -29.53 -0.32 -31.18
CA ALA A 42 -30.65 0.25 -31.92
C ALA A 42 -30.55 1.78 -32.14
N ALA A 43 -29.85 2.50 -31.27
CA ALA A 43 -29.60 3.93 -31.43
C ALA A 43 -28.72 4.28 -32.65
N GLY A 44 -27.85 3.36 -33.08
CA GLY A 44 -26.81 3.62 -34.08
C GLY A 44 -25.82 4.72 -33.68
N LEU A 45 -24.84 5.02 -34.54
CA LEU A 45 -23.92 6.14 -34.35
C LEU A 45 -23.91 7.04 -35.60
N GLN A 46 -24.01 8.34 -35.41
CA GLN A 46 -23.85 9.33 -36.48
C GLN A 46 -22.41 9.86 -36.54
N GLN A 47 -22.07 10.55 -37.64
CA GLN A 47 -20.83 11.32 -37.68
C GLN A 47 -20.77 12.31 -36.51
N GLY A 48 -19.65 12.32 -35.80
CA GLY A 48 -19.45 13.10 -34.56
C GLY A 48 -19.71 12.30 -33.29
N ALA A 49 -20.36 11.14 -33.37
CA ALA A 49 -20.61 10.27 -32.22
C ALA A 49 -19.32 9.88 -31.50
N THR A 50 -19.41 9.71 -30.18
CA THR A 50 -18.27 9.30 -29.34
C THR A 50 -18.58 8.06 -28.52
N LEU A 51 -17.59 7.17 -28.43
CA LEU A 51 -17.52 6.08 -27.47
C LEU A 51 -16.45 6.41 -26.45
N THR A 52 -16.80 6.54 -25.17
CA THR A 52 -15.83 6.69 -24.09
C THR A 52 -15.69 5.35 -23.37
N ILE A 53 -14.56 4.68 -23.58
CA ILE A 53 -14.24 3.42 -22.93
C ILE A 53 -13.38 3.71 -21.72
N TRP A 54 -13.76 3.20 -20.55
CA TRP A 54 -13.07 3.47 -19.29
C TRP A 54 -13.20 2.31 -18.31
N THR A 55 -12.37 2.33 -17.27
CA THR A 55 -12.37 1.34 -16.18
C THR A 55 -12.68 1.95 -14.82
N ASP A 56 -13.37 1.21 -13.96
CA ASP A 56 -13.83 1.67 -12.63
C ASP A 56 -12.82 1.46 -11.50
N SER A 57 -11.70 0.80 -11.78
CA SER A 57 -10.62 0.63 -10.83
C SER A 57 -9.56 1.72 -10.99
N ASP A 58 -8.98 2.15 -9.87
CA ASP A 58 -7.64 2.71 -9.96
C ASP A 58 -6.72 1.68 -10.61
N SER A 59 -5.74 2.13 -11.37
CA SER A 59 -4.98 1.23 -12.23
C SER A 59 -3.63 1.84 -12.53
N ASP A 60 -2.61 1.01 -12.54
CA ASP A 60 -1.32 1.38 -13.10
C ASP A 60 -1.12 0.74 -14.47
N TRP A 61 -2.20 0.43 -15.20
CA TRP A 61 -2.12 -0.03 -16.59
C TRP A 61 -1.28 0.94 -17.44
N ALA A 62 -0.51 0.44 -18.41
CA ALA A 62 0.29 1.34 -19.26
C ALA A 62 -0.62 2.26 -20.10
N LYS A 63 -0.25 3.54 -20.24
CA LYS A 63 -1.03 4.47 -21.07
C LYS A 63 -1.04 3.98 -22.54
N PRO A 64 -2.23 3.81 -23.17
CA PRO A 64 -2.29 3.47 -24.60
C PRO A 64 -1.78 4.63 -25.46
N GLN A 65 -1.12 4.31 -26.58
CA GLN A 65 -0.58 5.27 -27.55
C GLN A 65 -1.05 4.93 -28.96
N VAL A 66 -1.10 5.92 -29.85
CA VAL A 66 -1.60 5.77 -31.24
C VAL A 66 -0.58 6.23 -32.29
N ASP A 67 0.64 6.55 -31.85
CA ASP A 67 1.65 7.23 -32.67
C ASP A 67 2.60 6.25 -33.36
N ASP A 68 3.00 5.17 -32.68
CA ASP A 68 4.01 4.22 -33.18
C ASP A 68 3.51 2.76 -33.09
N PRO A 69 3.11 2.14 -34.22
CA PRO A 69 2.66 0.75 -34.23
C PRO A 69 3.75 -0.28 -33.92
N SER A 70 5.03 0.11 -33.91
CA SER A 70 6.15 -0.75 -33.55
C SER A 70 6.52 -0.69 -32.06
N ALA A 71 5.99 0.28 -31.33
CA ALA A 71 6.19 0.43 -29.90
C ALA A 71 5.09 -0.28 -29.08
N ASP A 72 5.38 -0.54 -27.80
CA ASP A 72 4.40 -1.07 -26.85
C ASP A 72 3.22 -0.11 -26.67
N GLY A 73 2.09 -0.67 -26.23
CA GLY A 73 0.88 0.09 -25.92
C GLY A 73 0.10 0.62 -27.12
N TYR A 74 0.42 0.19 -28.35
CA TYR A 74 -0.28 0.66 -29.55
C TYR A 74 -1.78 0.30 -29.50
N LEU A 75 -2.64 1.31 -29.57
CA LEU A 75 -4.09 1.20 -29.63
C LEU A 75 -4.55 1.35 -31.08
N LYS A 76 -5.10 0.28 -31.64
CA LYS A 76 -5.61 0.23 -33.00
C LYS A 76 -7.13 0.19 -33.00
N ILE A 77 -7.74 1.01 -33.85
CA ILE A 77 -9.17 1.00 -34.12
C ILE A 77 -9.40 0.64 -35.58
N VAL A 78 -10.34 -0.26 -35.83
CA VAL A 78 -10.77 -0.65 -37.18
C VAL A 78 -12.29 -0.42 -37.28
N PRO A 79 -12.73 0.73 -37.83
CA PRO A 79 -14.13 0.97 -38.13
C PRO A 79 -14.55 0.19 -39.41
N PRO A 80 -15.86 0.14 -39.73
CA PRO A 80 -16.34 -0.38 -41.02
C PRO A 80 -15.69 0.33 -42.22
N THR A 81 -15.61 -0.34 -43.38
CA THR A 81 -14.87 0.11 -44.58
C THR A 81 -15.29 1.50 -45.10
N ASP A 82 -16.54 1.91 -44.90
CA ASP A 82 -17.11 3.20 -45.31
C ASP A 82 -17.10 4.26 -44.19
N CYS A 83 -16.52 3.93 -43.05
CA CYS A 83 -16.42 4.78 -41.88
C CYS A 83 -14.97 5.15 -41.57
N ALA A 84 -14.77 6.25 -40.85
CA ALA A 84 -13.47 6.61 -40.31
C ALA A 84 -13.61 7.00 -38.84
N ALA A 85 -12.64 6.64 -38.01
CA ALA A 85 -12.64 6.94 -36.58
C ALA A 85 -11.31 7.56 -36.15
N SER A 86 -11.35 8.44 -35.15
CA SER A 86 -10.17 8.95 -34.45
C SER A 86 -10.18 8.51 -32.99
N VAL A 87 -9.01 8.46 -32.36
CA VAL A 87 -8.86 8.11 -30.95
C VAL A 87 -8.15 9.21 -30.19
N HIS A 88 -8.60 9.43 -28.97
CA HIS A 88 -7.91 10.24 -27.98
C HIS A 88 -7.66 9.41 -26.70
N THR A 89 -6.41 9.34 -26.25
CA THR A 89 -6.00 8.65 -25.02
C THR A 89 -5.64 9.68 -23.93
N PRO A 90 -6.63 10.17 -23.17
CA PRO A 90 -6.37 11.20 -22.16
C PRO A 90 -5.40 10.71 -21.07
N ASP A 91 -5.64 9.49 -20.58
CA ASP A 91 -4.89 8.89 -19.48
C ASP A 91 -4.77 7.36 -19.66
N HIS A 92 -4.42 6.64 -18.60
CA HIS A 92 -4.26 5.19 -18.57
C HIS A 92 -5.56 4.42 -18.24
N LYS A 93 -6.63 5.12 -17.82
CA LYS A 93 -7.91 4.51 -17.42
C LYS A 93 -8.98 4.60 -18.51
N SER A 94 -8.81 5.50 -19.47
CA SER A 94 -9.82 5.76 -20.48
C SER A 94 -9.26 6.12 -21.86
N PHE A 95 -10.06 5.88 -22.89
CA PHE A 95 -9.86 6.38 -24.24
C PHE A 95 -11.19 6.68 -24.91
N VAL A 96 -11.17 7.63 -25.84
CA VAL A 96 -12.35 8.09 -26.56
C VAL A 96 -12.18 7.79 -28.04
N VAL A 97 -13.15 7.08 -28.62
CA VAL A 97 -13.26 6.86 -30.07
C VAL A 97 -14.31 7.83 -30.61
N THR A 98 -13.98 8.57 -31.66
CA THR A 98 -14.90 9.49 -32.34
C THR A 98 -15.12 9.05 -33.78
N LEU A 99 -16.39 8.93 -34.20
CA LEU A 99 -16.73 8.62 -35.58
C LEU A 99 -16.59 9.88 -36.44
N MET A 100 -15.54 9.93 -37.26
CA MET A 100 -15.18 11.11 -38.06
C MET A 100 -15.97 11.20 -39.37
N SER A 101 -16.38 10.05 -39.92
CA SER A 101 -17.23 9.97 -41.10
C SER A 101 -17.98 8.65 -41.16
N GLY A 102 -19.11 8.62 -41.89
CA GLY A 102 -19.99 7.46 -41.98
C GLY A 102 -21.05 7.44 -40.89
N LYS A 103 -21.77 6.32 -40.79
CA LYS A 103 -22.76 6.05 -39.75
C LYS A 103 -22.75 4.56 -39.44
N LEU A 104 -23.00 4.19 -38.19
CA LEU A 104 -23.17 2.79 -37.80
C LEU A 104 -24.67 2.52 -37.56
N ALA A 105 -25.18 1.50 -38.24
CA ALA A 105 -26.47 0.89 -37.96
C ALA A 105 -26.33 -0.19 -36.88
N GLN A 106 -27.46 -0.63 -36.34
CA GLN A 106 -27.49 -1.74 -35.38
C GLN A 106 -26.75 -2.97 -35.94
N GLY A 107 -25.85 -3.53 -35.14
CA GLY A 107 -25.02 -4.68 -35.51
C GLY A 107 -23.69 -4.32 -36.19
N ASP A 108 -23.49 -3.08 -36.63
CA ASP A 108 -22.18 -2.64 -37.17
C ASP A 108 -21.13 -2.63 -36.06
N VAL A 109 -19.88 -2.96 -36.41
CA VAL A 109 -18.80 -3.21 -35.45
C VAL A 109 -17.65 -2.24 -35.64
N ILE A 110 -17.15 -1.71 -34.52
CA ILE A 110 -15.81 -1.10 -34.43
C ILE A 110 -14.92 -2.07 -33.66
N GLU A 111 -13.86 -2.56 -34.30
CA GLU A 111 -12.84 -3.35 -33.59
C GLU A 111 -11.86 -2.42 -32.87
N ILE A 112 -11.55 -2.78 -31.63
CA ILE A 112 -10.70 -2.01 -30.72
C ILE A 112 -9.63 -2.95 -30.19
N ILE A 113 -8.36 -2.70 -30.49
CA ILE A 113 -7.25 -3.57 -30.10
C ILE A 113 -6.26 -2.75 -29.25
N LEU A 114 -6.27 -3.00 -27.95
CA LEU A 114 -5.34 -2.41 -26.98
C LEU A 114 -4.07 -3.27 -26.92
N GLY A 115 -2.93 -2.69 -27.26
CA GLY A 115 -1.67 -3.43 -27.35
C GLY A 115 -1.56 -4.27 -28.63
N ASP A 116 -2.00 -3.72 -29.77
CA ASP A 116 -1.88 -4.38 -31.07
C ASP A 116 -0.40 -4.67 -31.39
N ARG A 117 -0.11 -5.93 -31.77
CA ARG A 117 1.25 -6.40 -32.06
C ARG A 117 1.58 -6.43 -33.55
N SER A 118 0.68 -5.99 -34.42
CA SER A 118 0.84 -6.17 -35.88
C SER A 118 2.00 -5.35 -36.47
N GLY A 119 2.42 -4.27 -35.81
CA GLY A 119 3.60 -3.49 -36.18
C GLY A 119 4.90 -3.90 -35.48
N GLY A 120 4.88 -4.91 -34.61
CA GLY A 120 6.06 -5.47 -33.94
C GLY A 120 6.21 -5.16 -32.44
N GLY A 121 5.32 -4.34 -31.86
CA GLY A 121 5.30 -4.07 -30.42
C GLY A 121 4.97 -5.31 -29.56
N GLY A 122 5.33 -5.29 -28.28
CA GLY A 122 5.15 -6.39 -27.33
C GLY A 122 3.72 -6.53 -26.78
N GLY A 123 2.87 -5.52 -26.97
CA GLY A 123 1.52 -5.42 -26.39
C GLY A 123 1.42 -4.23 -25.44
N ILE A 124 0.36 -4.18 -24.63
CA ILE A 124 0.18 -3.17 -23.58
C ILE A 124 0.34 -3.81 -22.21
N ARG A 125 1.14 -3.19 -21.33
CA ARG A 125 1.33 -3.73 -19.97
C ARG A 125 0.03 -3.61 -19.17
N ALA A 126 -0.48 -4.75 -18.72
CA ALA A 126 -1.59 -4.86 -17.79
C ALA A 126 -1.25 -4.22 -16.44
N GLN A 127 -2.27 -3.96 -15.61
CA GLN A 127 -2.03 -3.48 -14.26
C GLN A 127 -1.26 -4.53 -13.44
N THR A 128 -0.50 -4.09 -12.45
CA THR A 128 0.42 -4.96 -11.70
C THR A 128 -0.21 -5.69 -10.53
N PHE A 129 -1.50 -5.52 -10.32
CA PHE A 129 -2.25 -6.16 -9.25
C PHE A 129 -3.41 -6.96 -9.80
N TYR A 130 -3.66 -8.10 -9.15
CA TYR A 130 -4.76 -8.96 -9.51
C TYR A 130 -6.10 -8.24 -9.30
N GLU A 131 -7.10 -8.61 -10.09
CA GLU A 131 -8.44 -8.07 -10.00
C GLU A 131 -9.42 -9.10 -10.54
N SER A 132 -10.38 -9.52 -9.72
CA SER A 132 -11.35 -10.56 -10.08
C SER A 132 -12.24 -10.14 -11.25
N ARG A 133 -12.55 -8.84 -11.34
CA ARG A 133 -13.47 -8.24 -12.31
C ARG A 133 -13.00 -6.84 -12.68
N ARG A 134 -12.23 -6.72 -13.75
CA ARG A 134 -11.90 -5.44 -14.39
C ARG A 134 -12.96 -5.12 -15.43
N ASN A 135 -13.73 -4.07 -15.17
CA ASN A 135 -14.77 -3.63 -16.07
C ASN A 135 -14.19 -2.67 -17.12
N PHE A 136 -14.51 -2.91 -18.39
CA PHE A 136 -14.42 -1.95 -19.47
C PHE A 136 -15.84 -1.45 -19.76
N ARG A 137 -16.16 -0.29 -19.21
CA ARG A 137 -17.43 0.40 -19.42
C ARG A 137 -17.33 1.22 -20.71
N CYS A 138 -18.43 1.33 -21.45
CA CYS A 138 -18.48 2.11 -22.69
C CYS A 138 -19.70 3.03 -22.66
N GLU A 139 -19.45 4.33 -22.54
CA GLU A 139 -20.48 5.36 -22.69
C GLU A 139 -20.59 5.78 -24.15
N VAL A 140 -21.81 6.00 -24.59
CA VAL A 140 -22.17 6.21 -25.98
C VAL A 140 -22.93 7.53 -26.12
N ASP A 141 -22.34 8.46 -26.86
CA ASP A 141 -23.01 9.66 -27.38
C ASP A 141 -23.23 9.45 -28.89
N PRO A 142 -24.44 9.04 -29.32
CA PRO A 142 -24.72 8.69 -30.71
C PRO A 142 -24.83 9.91 -31.65
N GLY A 143 -24.99 11.12 -31.11
CA GLY A 143 -25.24 12.34 -31.89
C GLY A 143 -24.02 13.27 -32.00
N GLY A 144 -23.09 13.22 -31.04
CA GLY A 144 -21.86 14.02 -31.08
C GLY A 144 -22.04 15.50 -30.68
N ASP A 145 -23.18 15.87 -30.11
CA ASP A 145 -23.51 17.26 -29.77
C ASP A 145 -22.71 17.80 -28.56
N ALA A 146 -21.97 16.95 -27.85
CA ALA A 146 -21.23 17.31 -26.63
C ALA A 146 -19.71 17.35 -26.83
N VAL A 147 -19.17 18.49 -27.27
CA VAL A 147 -17.74 18.85 -27.07
C VAL A 147 -17.50 19.26 -25.60
N ARG A 148 -17.88 18.41 -24.65
CA ARG A 148 -17.49 18.56 -23.24
C ARG A 148 -16.87 17.25 -22.78
N TRP A 149 -15.63 17.06 -23.19
CA TRP A 149 -14.72 16.13 -22.55
C TRP A 149 -14.39 16.67 -21.15
N THR A 150 -14.72 15.92 -20.12
CA THR A 150 -14.24 16.17 -18.76
C THR A 150 -13.19 15.11 -18.45
N PRO A 151 -11.93 15.46 -18.14
CA PRO A 151 -10.97 14.50 -17.62
C PRO A 151 -11.50 13.95 -16.30
N MET A 152 -11.98 12.71 -16.27
CA MET A 152 -12.65 12.17 -15.08
C MET A 152 -12.27 10.71 -14.87
N GLY A 153 -11.60 10.45 -13.75
CA GLY A 153 -11.60 9.12 -13.12
C GLY A 153 -12.94 8.85 -12.44
N ALA A 154 -13.09 7.63 -11.90
CA ALA A 154 -14.29 7.15 -11.21
C ALA A 154 -14.86 8.13 -10.15
N GLU A 155 -14.04 9.01 -9.58
CA GLU A 155 -14.35 9.91 -8.44
C GLU A 155 -15.44 10.98 -8.69
N THR A 156 -15.89 11.15 -9.93
CA THR A 156 -16.78 12.27 -10.31
C THR A 156 -18.01 11.89 -11.13
N ARG A 157 -18.23 10.59 -11.42
CA ARG A 157 -19.45 10.17 -12.09
C ARG A 157 -20.47 9.69 -11.06
N GLY A 158 -21.62 10.37 -11.02
CA GLY A 158 -22.79 9.81 -10.37
C GLY A 158 -23.27 8.62 -11.18
N ASP A 159 -23.35 7.44 -10.56
CA ASP A 159 -23.92 6.22 -11.14
C ASP A 159 -25.46 6.35 -11.26
N THR A 160 -25.94 7.44 -11.86
CA THR A 160 -27.35 7.52 -12.27
C THR A 160 -27.51 6.64 -13.49
N VAL A 161 -27.82 5.36 -13.25
CA VAL A 161 -28.29 4.43 -14.28
C VAL A 161 -29.66 4.95 -14.75
N LEU A 162 -29.65 5.80 -15.77
CA LEU A 162 -30.87 6.18 -16.48
C LEU A 162 -31.48 4.91 -17.08
N SER A 163 -32.80 4.76 -17.00
CA SER A 163 -33.47 3.72 -17.80
C SER A 163 -33.18 3.95 -19.28
N THR A 164 -33.20 2.90 -20.10
CA THR A 164 -32.94 3.00 -21.56
C THR A 164 -33.79 4.10 -22.22
N GLN A 165 -35.03 4.30 -21.74
CA GLN A 165 -35.94 5.34 -22.23
C GLN A 165 -35.48 6.77 -21.84
N GLU A 166 -35.06 6.99 -20.59
CA GLU A 166 -34.56 8.28 -20.09
C GLU A 166 -33.20 8.65 -20.69
N ALA A 167 -32.35 7.64 -20.93
CA ALA A 167 -31.07 7.76 -21.64
C ALA A 167 -31.29 8.19 -23.11
N ILE A 168 -32.27 7.58 -23.79
CA ILE A 168 -32.67 7.96 -25.16
C ILE A 168 -33.22 9.39 -25.20
N GLU A 169 -34.04 9.79 -24.23
CA GLU A 169 -34.58 11.16 -24.12
C GLU A 169 -33.48 12.20 -23.78
N ALA A 170 -32.44 11.80 -23.06
CA ALA A 170 -31.25 12.61 -22.78
C ALA A 170 -30.20 12.61 -23.90
N GLY A 171 -30.38 11.76 -24.93
CA GLY A 171 -29.48 11.62 -26.09
C GLY A 171 -28.16 10.91 -25.80
N LYS A 172 -28.03 10.14 -24.70
CA LYS A 172 -26.78 9.47 -24.26
C LYS A 172 -27.08 8.20 -23.47
N GLY A 173 -26.25 7.16 -23.57
CA GLY A 173 -26.40 5.93 -22.79
C GLY A 173 -25.13 5.10 -22.65
N SER A 174 -25.24 3.87 -22.18
CA SER A 174 -24.11 2.96 -21.96
C SER A 174 -24.31 1.64 -22.70
N ALA A 175 -23.23 1.13 -23.30
CA ALA A 175 -23.21 -0.22 -23.82
C ALA A 175 -23.07 -1.25 -22.68
N VAL A 176 -23.41 -2.51 -22.97
CA VAL A 176 -23.12 -3.63 -22.05
C VAL A 176 -21.61 -3.73 -21.83
N THR A 177 -21.20 -3.86 -20.57
CA THR A 177 -19.80 -3.85 -20.10
C THR A 177 -19.06 -5.14 -20.46
N ALA A 178 -17.82 -5.00 -20.95
CA ALA A 178 -16.89 -6.12 -21.06
C ALA A 178 -16.13 -6.32 -19.73
N VAL A 179 -15.91 -7.56 -19.32
CA VAL A 179 -15.23 -7.89 -18.06
C VAL A 179 -13.99 -8.73 -18.36
N LEU A 180 -12.85 -8.35 -17.78
CA LEU A 180 -11.58 -9.06 -17.86
C LEU A 180 -11.13 -9.45 -16.45
N ARG A 181 -10.59 -10.65 -16.28
CA ARG A 181 -9.94 -11.08 -15.04
C ARG A 181 -8.44 -10.84 -15.12
N ILE A 182 -7.86 -10.32 -14.04
CA ILE A 182 -6.41 -10.20 -13.89
C ILE A 182 -5.95 -11.11 -12.77
N THR A 183 -5.07 -12.04 -13.09
CA THR A 183 -4.54 -13.03 -12.13
C THR A 183 -3.10 -12.75 -11.74
N GLY A 184 -2.66 -13.31 -10.63
CA GLY A 184 -1.23 -13.27 -10.27
C GLY A 184 -0.40 -14.19 -11.19
N GLY A 185 0.83 -13.77 -11.45
CA GLY A 185 1.77 -14.54 -12.28
C GLY A 185 2.43 -15.70 -11.54
N ASP A 186 3.57 -16.16 -12.08
CA ASP A 186 4.37 -17.23 -11.47
C ASP A 186 4.88 -16.87 -10.07
N ALA A 187 4.92 -17.87 -9.18
CA ALA A 187 5.38 -17.70 -7.81
C ALA A 187 6.88 -17.38 -7.75
N THR A 188 7.22 -16.29 -7.09
CA THR A 188 8.61 -15.86 -6.82
C THR A 188 8.97 -15.86 -5.34
N SER A 189 7.97 -16.01 -4.46
CA SER A 189 8.18 -16.03 -3.01
C SER A 189 7.08 -16.78 -2.28
N LEU A 190 7.39 -17.23 -1.05
CA LEU A 190 6.43 -17.77 -0.09
C LEU A 190 6.32 -16.85 1.12
N SER A 191 5.21 -16.96 1.85
CA SER A 191 5.04 -16.36 3.17
C SER A 191 4.09 -17.21 4.03
N ALA A 192 4.24 -17.12 5.34
CA ALA A 192 3.33 -17.71 6.31
C ALA A 192 2.89 -16.68 7.35
N ILE A 193 1.66 -16.78 7.83
CA ILE A 193 1.12 -15.94 8.91
C ILE A 193 0.41 -16.83 9.93
N ALA A 194 0.74 -16.63 11.20
CA ALA A 194 0.11 -17.26 12.35
C ALA A 194 -0.22 -16.19 13.41
N PRO A 195 -1.19 -16.44 14.32
CA PRO A 195 -1.45 -15.53 15.43
C PRO A 195 -0.18 -15.24 16.21
N SER A 196 -0.05 -13.97 16.60
CA SER A 196 1.17 -13.45 17.21
C SER A 196 1.37 -13.98 18.64
N ASP A 197 0.27 -14.24 19.35
CA ASP A 197 0.22 -14.88 20.66
C ASP A 197 -0.67 -16.14 20.56
N ILE A 198 -0.13 -17.29 20.95
CA ILE A 198 -0.76 -18.61 20.83
C ILE A 198 -0.81 -19.27 22.21
N GLU A 199 -1.97 -19.82 22.57
CA GLU A 199 -2.11 -20.63 23.78
C GLU A 199 -1.68 -22.07 23.48
N LEU A 200 -0.86 -22.65 24.35
CA LEU A 200 -0.38 -24.01 24.18
C LEU A 200 -1.54 -25.01 24.15
N GLY A 201 -1.55 -25.90 23.17
CA GLY A 201 -2.61 -26.90 23.00
C GLY A 201 -3.91 -26.36 22.37
N SER A 202 -4.04 -25.05 22.19
CA SER A 202 -5.19 -24.46 21.51
C SER A 202 -4.99 -24.45 19.99
N GLU A 203 -6.08 -24.67 19.26
CA GLU A 203 -6.08 -24.65 17.80
C GLU A 203 -5.95 -23.21 17.27
N PHE A 204 -5.19 -23.06 16.18
CA PHE A 204 -5.09 -21.82 15.42
C PHE A 204 -5.06 -22.10 13.92
N ALA A 205 -5.24 -21.04 13.13
CA ALA A 205 -5.13 -21.09 11.68
C ALA A 205 -3.73 -20.63 11.22
N LEU A 206 -3.10 -21.42 10.36
CA LEU A 206 -1.86 -21.08 9.67
C LEU A 206 -2.16 -20.75 8.22
N GLN A 207 -1.83 -19.55 7.77
CA GLN A 207 -2.04 -19.13 6.37
C GLN A 207 -0.71 -19.11 5.62
N LEU A 208 -0.65 -19.77 4.46
CA LEU A 208 0.47 -19.76 3.54
C LEU A 208 0.05 -19.03 2.26
N LYS A 209 0.96 -18.24 1.69
CA LYS A 209 0.74 -17.55 0.42
C LYS A 209 1.97 -17.71 -0.47
N ALA A 210 1.76 -18.21 -1.68
CA ALA A 210 2.70 -18.09 -2.79
C ALA A 210 2.41 -16.78 -3.52
N SER A 211 3.43 -15.94 -3.69
CA SER A 211 3.26 -14.62 -4.30
C SER A 211 4.06 -14.48 -5.58
N ASP A 212 3.48 -13.80 -6.57
CA ASP A 212 4.18 -13.35 -7.76
C ASP A 212 5.14 -12.19 -7.46
N ARG A 213 5.88 -11.73 -8.49
CA ARG A 213 6.85 -10.63 -8.36
C ARG A 213 6.24 -9.29 -7.94
N TRP A 214 4.92 -9.14 -8.00
CA TRP A 214 4.17 -7.93 -7.61
C TRP A 214 3.50 -8.09 -6.24
N GLY A 215 3.63 -9.25 -5.61
CA GLY A 215 3.00 -9.57 -4.34
C GLY A 215 1.56 -10.09 -4.44
N ASN A 216 1.05 -10.37 -5.63
CA ASN A 216 -0.27 -10.96 -5.79
C ASN A 216 -0.23 -12.46 -5.46
N PRO A 217 -1.34 -13.07 -5.00
CA PRO A 217 -1.47 -14.52 -4.97
C PRO A 217 -1.09 -15.14 -6.32
N ALA A 218 -0.12 -16.03 -6.33
CA ALA A 218 0.28 -16.77 -7.53
C ALA A 218 -0.75 -17.89 -7.79
N GLN A 219 -1.87 -17.55 -8.43
CA GLN A 219 -3.06 -18.42 -8.53
C GLN A 219 -2.81 -19.76 -9.25
N LYS A 220 -1.76 -19.82 -10.08
CA LYS A 220 -1.33 -21.02 -10.80
C LYS A 220 -0.36 -21.90 -10.03
N TYR A 221 0.08 -21.49 -8.84
CA TYR A 221 1.05 -22.24 -8.05
C TYR A 221 0.46 -23.58 -7.56
N ARG A 222 1.21 -24.67 -7.77
CA ARG A 222 0.85 -26.05 -7.39
C ARG A 222 1.99 -26.77 -6.66
N GLY A 223 2.94 -26.01 -6.12
CA GLY A 223 4.10 -26.58 -5.43
C GLY A 223 3.71 -27.29 -4.14
N THR A 224 4.63 -28.11 -3.64
CA THR A 224 4.51 -28.77 -2.33
C THR A 224 5.42 -28.08 -1.34
N VAL A 225 4.84 -27.58 -0.25
CA VAL A 225 5.54 -26.84 0.79
C VAL A 225 5.70 -27.72 2.02
N GLU A 226 6.95 -27.97 2.40
CA GLU A 226 7.29 -28.55 3.70
C GLU A 226 7.21 -27.45 4.77
N VAL A 227 6.45 -27.72 5.83
CA VAL A 227 6.25 -26.82 6.96
C VAL A 227 6.95 -27.39 8.19
N THR A 228 7.80 -26.61 8.84
CA THR A 228 8.57 -27.10 10.00
C THR A 228 8.63 -26.08 11.11
N SER A 229 8.39 -26.54 12.34
CA SER A 229 8.62 -25.79 13.57
C SER A 229 8.66 -26.78 14.75
N PRO A 230 9.48 -26.55 15.79
CA PRO A 230 9.43 -27.34 17.02
C PRO A 230 8.00 -27.38 17.60
N GLY A 231 7.56 -28.52 18.10
CA GLY A 231 6.23 -28.70 18.70
C GLY A 231 5.00 -28.54 17.81
N LEU A 232 5.13 -28.13 16.55
CA LEU A 232 4.01 -27.88 15.65
C LEU A 232 3.41 -29.18 15.13
N VAL A 233 2.09 -29.30 15.25
CA VAL A 233 1.29 -30.38 14.68
C VAL A 233 0.28 -29.79 13.71
N LEU A 234 0.34 -30.21 12.45
CA LEU A 234 -0.60 -29.81 11.41
C LEU A 234 -1.56 -30.95 11.07
N PRO A 235 -2.87 -30.67 10.91
CA PRO A 235 -3.80 -31.64 10.36
C PRO A 235 -3.37 -32.09 8.96
N GLY A 236 -3.31 -33.40 8.72
CA GLY A 236 -2.91 -33.94 7.42
C GLY A 236 -1.39 -34.03 7.19
N GLY A 237 -0.56 -33.61 8.14
CA GLY A 237 0.89 -33.70 8.06
C GLY A 237 1.56 -32.39 7.64
N ASN A 238 2.89 -32.41 7.58
CA ASN A 238 3.72 -31.23 7.40
C ASN A 238 4.08 -30.93 5.93
N SER A 239 3.71 -31.81 5.00
CA SER A 239 3.92 -31.66 3.57
C SER A 239 2.61 -31.24 2.92
N LEU A 240 2.51 -29.99 2.48
CA LEU A 240 1.29 -29.36 2.00
C LEU A 240 1.35 -29.08 0.49
N ALA A 241 0.60 -29.83 -0.31
CA ALA A 241 0.53 -29.64 -1.76
C ALA A 241 -0.56 -28.63 -2.15
N PHE A 242 -0.20 -27.51 -2.78
CA PHE A 242 -1.16 -26.52 -3.27
C PHE A 242 -2.01 -27.05 -4.42
N SER A 243 -3.30 -26.78 -4.36
CA SER A 243 -4.31 -27.16 -5.35
C SER A 243 -4.80 -25.95 -6.14
N GLU A 244 -5.70 -26.18 -7.10
CA GLU A 244 -6.36 -25.10 -7.83
C GLU A 244 -7.31 -24.28 -6.97
N GLU A 245 -7.97 -24.92 -6.01
CA GLU A 245 -8.88 -24.25 -5.06
C GLU A 245 -8.15 -23.28 -4.12
N ASP A 246 -6.85 -23.49 -3.90
CA ASP A 246 -6.04 -22.61 -3.06
C ASP A 246 -5.79 -21.25 -3.74
N GLU A 247 -5.84 -21.14 -5.08
CA GLU A 247 -5.59 -19.87 -5.79
C GLU A 247 -4.32 -19.13 -5.29
N GLY A 248 -3.27 -19.88 -4.94
CA GLY A 248 -2.01 -19.34 -4.42
C GLY A 248 -2.01 -19.01 -2.93
N VAL A 249 -3.13 -19.21 -2.22
CA VAL A 249 -3.26 -19.01 -0.77
C VAL A 249 -3.89 -20.24 -0.12
N ARG A 250 -3.15 -20.87 0.80
CA ARG A 250 -3.61 -22.06 1.51
C ARG A 250 -3.74 -21.78 2.99
N ARG A 251 -4.93 -22.03 3.53
CA ARG A 251 -5.20 -21.89 4.97
C ARG A 251 -5.35 -23.26 5.62
N VAL A 252 -4.54 -23.52 6.63
CA VAL A 252 -4.58 -24.74 7.45
C VAL A 252 -5.25 -24.41 8.77
N GLU A 253 -6.48 -24.87 8.95
CA GLU A 253 -7.20 -24.80 10.22
C GLU A 253 -6.71 -25.92 11.17
N GLY A 254 -6.87 -25.71 12.49
CA GLY A 254 -6.59 -26.74 13.49
C GLY A 254 -5.10 -27.03 13.71
N ALA A 255 -4.21 -26.11 13.36
CA ALA A 255 -2.81 -26.20 13.75
C ALA A 255 -2.68 -26.06 15.27
N VAL A 256 -1.79 -26.84 15.89
CA VAL A 256 -1.59 -26.85 17.35
C VAL A 256 -0.10 -26.92 17.67
N PHE A 257 0.32 -26.19 18.71
CA PHE A 257 1.61 -26.43 19.36
C PHE A 257 1.44 -27.34 20.57
N SER A 258 2.23 -28.42 20.58
CA SER A 258 2.27 -29.43 21.66
C SER A 258 3.29 -29.12 22.76
N GLU A 259 4.24 -28.23 22.48
CA GLU A 259 5.23 -27.72 23.42
C GLU A 259 5.54 -26.24 23.14
N GLU A 260 6.11 -25.57 24.13
CA GLU A 260 6.63 -24.20 23.99
C GLU A 260 7.97 -24.19 23.22
N GLY A 261 8.45 -22.99 22.87
CA GLY A 261 9.83 -22.77 22.39
C GLY A 261 9.95 -22.54 20.89
N ALA A 262 8.92 -22.84 20.10
CA ALA A 262 8.86 -22.35 18.73
C ALA A 262 8.66 -20.83 18.71
N ILE A 263 9.42 -20.19 17.81
CA ILE A 263 9.41 -18.74 17.62
C ILE A 263 8.89 -18.33 16.25
N ARG A 264 8.89 -19.27 15.30
CA ARG A 264 8.42 -19.10 13.92
C ARG A 264 8.14 -20.46 13.30
N ILE A 265 7.47 -20.43 12.15
CA ILE A 265 7.17 -21.59 11.33
C ILE A 265 7.86 -21.42 9.99
N ASP A 266 8.74 -22.35 9.64
CA ASP A 266 9.53 -22.31 8.41
C ASP A 266 8.83 -23.06 7.27
N LEU A 267 8.97 -22.53 6.05
CA LEU A 267 8.43 -23.06 4.81
C LEU A 267 9.56 -23.37 3.82
N GLN A 268 9.46 -24.51 3.14
CA GLN A 268 10.36 -24.86 2.04
C GLN A 268 9.63 -25.58 0.92
N ASP A 269 9.69 -25.00 -0.28
CA ASP A 269 9.44 -25.70 -1.55
C ASP A 269 10.78 -25.92 -2.25
N ARG A 270 11.22 -27.18 -2.29
CA ARG A 270 12.51 -27.55 -2.89
C ARG A 270 12.49 -27.57 -4.41
N GLU A 271 11.34 -27.83 -5.02
CA GLU A 271 11.24 -27.95 -6.48
C GLU A 271 11.35 -26.57 -7.14
N ASN A 272 10.73 -25.56 -6.51
CA ASN A 272 10.75 -24.18 -6.98
C ASN A 272 11.82 -23.30 -6.30
N ASN A 273 12.63 -23.86 -5.40
CA ASN A 273 13.65 -23.16 -4.61
C ASN A 273 13.08 -21.96 -3.82
N LEU A 274 11.89 -22.12 -3.24
CA LEU A 274 11.26 -21.08 -2.43
C LEU A 274 11.40 -21.42 -0.95
N VAL A 275 11.86 -20.45 -0.16
CA VAL A 275 11.95 -20.55 1.30
C VAL A 275 11.35 -19.31 1.94
N ALA A 276 10.74 -19.49 3.10
CA ALA A 276 10.20 -18.41 3.90
C ALA A 276 10.05 -18.83 5.35
N SER A 277 9.73 -17.87 6.20
CA SER A 277 9.34 -18.13 7.58
C SER A 277 8.16 -17.24 7.94
N SER A 278 7.37 -17.66 8.94
CA SER A 278 6.25 -16.88 9.45
C SER A 278 6.69 -15.61 10.17
N ASN A 279 5.71 -14.77 10.53
CA ASN A 279 5.88 -13.79 11.61
C ASN A 279 6.32 -14.47 12.90
N GLN A 280 6.90 -13.67 13.81
CA GLN A 280 7.24 -14.14 15.15
C GLN A 280 5.98 -14.52 15.93
N ILE A 281 6.08 -15.61 16.69
CA ILE A 281 5.02 -16.13 17.55
C ILE A 281 5.52 -16.29 18.99
N ARG A 282 4.62 -16.08 19.96
CA ARG A 282 4.83 -16.46 21.37
C ARG A 282 3.81 -17.51 21.77
N ILE A 283 4.32 -18.64 22.27
CA ILE A 283 3.50 -19.73 22.80
C ILE A 283 3.52 -19.64 24.32
N ALA A 284 2.35 -19.64 24.94
CA ALA A 284 2.22 -19.57 26.40
C ALA A 284 1.17 -20.56 26.92
N GLN A 285 1.36 -21.08 28.14
CA GLN A 285 0.34 -21.89 28.83
C GLN A 285 -0.99 -21.17 28.99
N GLN A 286 -0.92 -19.85 29.20
CA GLN A 286 -2.07 -18.98 29.31
C GLN A 286 -1.74 -17.69 28.57
N LEU A 287 -2.67 -17.22 27.73
CA LEU A 287 -2.47 -15.97 27.00
C LEU A 287 -2.35 -14.76 27.93
N PRO A 288 -1.54 -13.75 27.55
CA PRO A 288 -1.51 -12.48 28.26
C PRO A 288 -2.88 -11.79 28.20
N ALA A 289 -3.15 -10.93 29.19
CA ALA A 289 -4.40 -10.18 29.25
C ALA A 289 -4.60 -9.27 28.03
N LEU A 290 -3.52 -8.73 27.47
CA LEU A 290 -3.50 -8.01 26.21
C LEU A 290 -2.71 -8.83 25.19
N LYS A 291 -3.35 -9.15 24.07
CA LYS A 291 -2.75 -9.89 22.94
C LYS A 291 -2.46 -8.92 21.81
N LEU A 292 -1.46 -9.26 21.00
CA LEU A 292 -1.12 -8.48 19.82
C LEU A 292 -1.94 -8.94 18.62
N PHE A 293 -2.71 -8.01 18.06
CA PHE A 293 -3.43 -8.17 16.80
C PHE A 293 -2.83 -7.26 15.72
N TRP A 294 -2.94 -7.67 14.46
CA TRP A 294 -2.38 -6.99 13.31
C TRP A 294 -3.48 -6.52 12.36
N GLY A 295 -3.42 -5.26 11.92
CA GLY A 295 -4.43 -4.74 11.01
C GLY A 295 -3.98 -3.58 10.15
N ASP A 296 -4.85 -3.25 9.21
CA ASP A 296 -4.72 -2.15 8.26
C ASP A 296 -5.90 -1.19 8.47
N PRO A 297 -5.79 -0.22 9.40
CA PRO A 297 -6.89 0.65 9.76
C PRO A 297 -7.21 1.69 8.68
N HIS A 298 -6.36 1.92 7.68
CA HIS A 298 -6.58 2.97 6.68
C HIS A 298 -6.20 2.45 5.30
N SER A 299 -7.20 2.11 4.48
CA SER A 299 -7.06 1.54 3.14
C SER A 299 -8.44 1.50 2.47
N GLY A 300 -8.57 0.92 1.27
CA GLY A 300 -9.88 0.71 0.65
C GLY A 300 -10.40 1.90 -0.17
N GLN A 301 -9.55 2.53 -0.97
CA GLN A 301 -9.93 3.65 -1.85
C GLN A 301 -10.53 3.21 -3.20
N ILE A 302 -11.15 2.03 -3.24
CA ILE A 302 -11.70 1.45 -4.48
C ILE A 302 -12.96 2.23 -4.88
N GLY A 303 -13.07 2.64 -6.14
CA GLY A 303 -14.22 3.41 -6.61
C GLY A 303 -15.53 2.61 -6.72
N ASP A 304 -15.45 1.36 -7.16
CA ASP A 304 -16.63 0.49 -7.34
C ASP A 304 -17.03 -0.20 -6.03
N ALA A 305 -18.15 0.23 -5.45
CA ALA A 305 -18.68 -0.33 -4.21
C ALA A 305 -19.01 -1.83 -4.28
N SER A 306 -19.24 -2.39 -5.47
CA SER A 306 -19.47 -3.84 -5.65
C SER A 306 -18.23 -4.70 -5.40
N LYS A 307 -17.06 -4.07 -5.21
CA LYS A 307 -15.77 -4.71 -4.90
C LYS A 307 -15.38 -4.60 -3.42
N ILE A 308 -16.20 -3.96 -2.57
CA ILE A 308 -15.90 -3.82 -1.13
C ILE A 308 -15.81 -5.18 -0.44
N GLY A 309 -16.68 -6.14 -0.80
CA GLY A 309 -16.58 -7.50 -0.29
C GLY A 309 -15.28 -8.21 -0.72
N ASP A 310 -14.76 -7.91 -1.91
CA ASP A 310 -13.48 -8.44 -2.39
C ASP A 310 -12.30 -7.88 -1.57
N TYR A 311 -12.37 -6.60 -1.19
CA TYR A 311 -11.41 -5.97 -0.28
C TYR A 311 -11.34 -6.65 1.10
N PHE A 312 -12.48 -6.84 1.77
CA PHE A 312 -12.49 -7.48 3.10
C PHE A 312 -12.09 -8.95 3.03
N ARG A 313 -12.45 -9.64 1.94
CA ARG A 313 -11.96 -11.01 1.69
C ARG A 313 -10.45 -11.04 1.55
N TYR A 314 -9.84 -10.11 0.82
CA TYR A 314 -8.38 -10.03 0.71
C TYR A 314 -7.73 -9.78 2.07
N ALA A 315 -8.25 -8.82 2.83
CA ALA A 315 -7.76 -8.50 4.17
C ALA A 315 -7.72 -9.74 5.09
N ARG A 316 -8.85 -10.47 5.15
CA ARG A 316 -9.02 -11.64 6.02
C ARG A 316 -8.27 -12.87 5.51
N ASP A 317 -8.45 -13.20 4.24
CA ASP A 317 -8.10 -14.51 3.70
C ASP A 317 -6.77 -14.53 2.93
N VAL A 318 -6.25 -13.38 2.49
CA VAL A 318 -4.97 -13.30 1.74
C VAL A 318 -3.86 -12.64 2.56
N SER A 319 -4.19 -11.56 3.26
CA SER A 319 -3.25 -10.85 4.13
C SER A 319 -3.25 -11.34 5.57
N ALA A 320 -4.22 -12.17 5.97
CA ALA A 320 -4.41 -12.65 7.35
C ALA A 320 -4.32 -11.50 8.37
N LEU A 321 -5.11 -10.46 8.14
CA LEU A 321 -5.30 -9.39 9.11
C LEU A 321 -6.35 -9.82 10.14
N ASP A 322 -6.18 -9.35 11.37
CA ASP A 322 -7.17 -9.47 12.44
C ASP A 322 -8.25 -8.39 12.31
N PHE A 323 -7.89 -7.20 11.81
CA PHE A 323 -8.83 -6.09 11.57
C PHE A 323 -8.42 -5.25 10.36
N ALA A 324 -9.39 -4.59 9.73
CA ALA A 324 -9.14 -3.66 8.62
C ALA A 324 -10.20 -2.57 8.52
N GLY A 325 -9.81 -1.37 8.12
CA GLY A 325 -10.72 -0.26 7.81
C GLY A 325 -10.84 -0.05 6.30
N TYR A 326 -12.06 0.03 5.77
CA TYR A 326 -12.30 0.58 4.43
C TYR A 326 -12.63 2.06 4.62
N GLN A 327 -11.69 2.93 4.30
CA GLN A 327 -11.71 4.35 4.65
C GLN A 327 -11.76 5.21 3.39
N ARG A 328 -12.79 5.02 2.58
CA ARG A 328 -12.92 5.78 1.32
C ARG A 328 -13.06 7.27 1.59
N ASN A 329 -12.44 8.11 0.75
CA ASN A 329 -12.64 9.56 0.78
C ASN A 329 -14.13 9.92 0.75
N ASP A 330 -14.60 10.60 1.78
CA ASP A 330 -15.95 11.12 1.94
C ASP A 330 -16.42 11.99 0.76
N SER A 331 -15.49 12.70 0.10
CA SER A 331 -15.81 13.54 -1.06
C SER A 331 -15.94 12.75 -2.36
N ALA A 332 -15.72 11.43 -2.35
CA ALA A 332 -15.81 10.55 -3.52
C ALA A 332 -16.57 9.25 -3.25
N HIS A 333 -17.35 9.18 -2.17
CA HIS A 333 -18.11 8.00 -1.76
C HIS A 333 -19.56 8.36 -1.51
N SER A 334 -20.48 8.04 -2.41
CA SER A 334 -21.90 8.40 -2.26
C SER A 334 -22.55 7.74 -1.04
N THR A 335 -23.69 8.27 -0.59
CA THR A 335 -24.39 7.72 0.58
C THR A 335 -24.88 6.30 0.32
N ASP A 336 -25.31 6.00 -0.90
CA ASP A 336 -25.75 4.66 -1.28
C ASP A 336 -24.58 3.67 -1.34
N GLU A 337 -23.41 4.09 -1.82
CA GLU A 337 -22.18 3.27 -1.78
C GLU A 337 -21.69 3.03 -0.34
N TYR A 338 -21.82 4.02 0.53
CA TYR A 338 -21.49 3.87 1.96
C TYR A 338 -22.46 2.91 2.66
N GLU A 339 -23.73 2.86 2.27
CA GLU A 339 -24.66 1.82 2.75
C GLU A 339 -24.20 0.42 2.31
N VAL A 340 -23.67 0.27 1.09
CA VAL A 340 -23.03 -0.99 0.64
C VAL A 340 -21.81 -1.31 1.50
N GLN A 341 -20.95 -0.32 1.78
CA GLN A 341 -19.82 -0.49 2.69
C GLN A 341 -20.28 -1.05 4.05
N GLN A 342 -21.31 -0.46 4.66
CA GLN A 342 -21.82 -0.91 5.94
C GLN A 342 -22.38 -2.33 5.90
N VAL A 343 -23.01 -2.75 4.80
CA VAL A 343 -23.48 -4.12 4.60
C VAL A 343 -22.31 -5.10 4.57
N GLU A 344 -21.27 -4.81 3.79
CA GLU A 344 -20.09 -5.66 3.66
C GLU A 344 -19.29 -5.73 4.97
N GLU A 345 -19.09 -4.61 5.65
CA GLU A 345 -18.47 -4.57 6.98
C GLU A 345 -19.18 -5.49 7.98
N LYS A 346 -20.51 -5.47 8.01
CA LYS A 346 -21.29 -6.36 8.87
C LYS A 346 -21.20 -7.82 8.43
N ALA A 347 -21.14 -8.08 7.12
CA ALA A 347 -21.04 -9.44 6.56
C ALA A 347 -19.70 -10.12 6.91
N PHE A 348 -18.62 -9.34 6.97
CA PHE A 348 -17.27 -9.84 7.31
C PHE A 348 -16.93 -9.72 8.80
N HIS A 349 -17.76 -9.06 9.61
CA HIS A 349 -17.52 -8.94 11.05
C HIS A 349 -17.74 -10.27 11.77
N GLU A 350 -16.63 -10.92 12.12
CA GLU A 350 -16.55 -12.20 12.81
C GLU A 350 -15.68 -12.04 14.06
N PRO A 351 -16.24 -11.59 15.20
CA PRO A 351 -15.49 -11.45 16.46
C PRO A 351 -14.69 -12.70 16.81
N GLY A 352 -13.41 -12.52 17.16
CA GLY A 352 -12.47 -13.61 17.38
C GLY A 352 -11.71 -14.08 16.14
N ARG A 353 -12.09 -13.63 14.94
CA ARG A 353 -11.44 -13.98 13.67
C ARG A 353 -11.09 -12.76 12.81
N PHE A 354 -12.04 -11.85 12.58
CA PHE A 354 -11.84 -10.68 11.73
C PHE A 354 -12.78 -9.54 12.10
N VAL A 355 -12.25 -8.33 12.23
CA VAL A 355 -13.00 -7.14 12.64
C VAL A 355 -12.84 -6.00 11.63
N PRO A 356 -13.86 -5.75 10.78
CA PRO A 356 -13.95 -4.51 10.02
C PRO A 356 -14.09 -3.30 10.95
N LEU A 357 -13.38 -2.21 10.64
CA LEU A 357 -13.51 -0.92 11.32
C LEU A 357 -14.46 -0.01 10.52
N PRO A 358 -15.72 0.18 10.98
CA PRO A 358 -16.67 1.06 10.30
C PRO A 358 -16.19 2.50 10.34
N GLY A 359 -16.23 3.18 9.19
CA GLY A 359 -15.63 4.49 9.09
C GLY A 359 -15.48 5.02 7.66
N PHE A 360 -14.81 6.16 7.54
CA PHE A 360 -14.49 6.79 6.27
C PHE A 360 -13.31 7.77 6.45
N GLU A 361 -12.69 8.18 5.35
CA GLU A 361 -11.66 9.22 5.36
C GLU A 361 -12.31 10.58 5.08
N TRP A 362 -12.30 11.47 6.08
CA TRP A 362 -12.68 12.87 5.91
C TRP A 362 -11.53 13.63 5.23
N SER A 363 -11.76 14.16 4.03
CA SER A 363 -10.70 14.45 3.06
C SER A 363 -10.48 15.94 2.83
N GLY A 364 -10.33 16.71 3.91
CA GLY A 364 -10.18 18.17 3.88
C GLY A 364 -8.97 18.68 3.10
N THR A 365 -9.05 19.86 2.48
CA THR A 365 -7.84 20.62 2.10
C THR A 365 -6.99 20.94 3.32
N LEU A 366 -5.71 21.25 3.12
CA LEU A 366 -4.80 21.62 4.21
C LEU A 366 -5.35 22.79 5.04
N GLU A 367 -5.90 23.81 4.38
CA GLU A 367 -6.50 24.98 5.06
C GLU A 367 -7.76 24.65 5.87
N ALA A 368 -8.40 23.50 5.58
CA ALA A 368 -9.56 23.00 6.32
C ALA A 368 -9.16 22.01 7.43
N GLY A 369 -7.88 21.63 7.50
CA GLY A 369 -7.34 20.67 8.46
C GLY A 369 -6.66 19.45 7.85
N GLY A 370 -6.79 19.19 6.54
CA GLY A 370 -6.19 18.02 5.89
C GLY A 370 -6.93 16.70 6.19
N HIS A 371 -6.41 15.58 5.67
CA HIS A 371 -7.13 14.30 5.70
C HIS A 371 -7.10 13.63 7.09
N HIS A 372 -8.23 13.04 7.48
CA HIS A 372 -8.42 12.36 8.77
C HIS A 372 -9.27 11.09 8.57
N ASN A 373 -8.82 9.94 9.07
CA ASN A 373 -9.66 8.74 9.12
C ASN A 373 -10.59 8.80 10.32
N VAL A 374 -11.85 8.41 10.15
CA VAL A 374 -12.89 8.40 11.19
C VAL A 374 -13.35 6.96 11.42
N TYR A 375 -13.28 6.48 12.65
CA TYR A 375 -13.67 5.13 13.06
C TYR A 375 -14.80 5.16 14.08
N PHE A 376 -15.79 4.26 13.92
CA PHE A 376 -16.93 4.16 14.82
C PHE A 376 -16.87 2.92 15.72
N GLY A 377 -17.33 3.04 16.97
CA GLY A 377 -17.47 1.91 17.89
C GLY A 377 -18.65 0.98 17.59
N ARG A 378 -19.43 1.30 16.56
CA ARG A 378 -20.57 0.53 16.08
C ARG A 378 -20.81 0.82 14.60
N PHE A 379 -21.43 -0.13 13.90
CA PHE A 379 -21.85 0.01 12.51
C PHE A 379 -23.01 1.02 12.34
N ASP A 380 -23.36 1.27 11.09
CA ASP A 380 -24.55 2.04 10.69
C ASP A 380 -24.55 3.48 11.26
N GLN A 381 -23.35 4.09 11.34
CA GLN A 381 -23.22 5.50 11.69
C GLN A 381 -23.18 6.35 10.42
N PRO A 382 -23.85 7.52 10.41
CA PRO A 382 -23.88 8.36 9.22
C PRO A 382 -22.50 8.92 8.93
N MET A 383 -22.12 8.89 7.65
CA MET A 383 -20.93 9.59 7.17
C MET A 383 -21.15 11.10 7.23
N LYS A 384 -20.11 11.84 7.62
CA LYS A 384 -20.08 13.29 7.60
C LYS A 384 -19.01 13.78 6.65
N ARG A 385 -19.44 14.55 5.66
CA ARG A 385 -18.61 14.95 4.53
C ARG A 385 -17.94 16.28 4.81
N TRP A 386 -16.81 16.53 4.18
CA TRP A 386 -16.12 17.80 4.14
C TRP A 386 -16.77 18.74 3.11
N ASN A 387 -16.96 18.24 1.89
CA ASN A 387 -17.49 18.99 0.75
C ASN A 387 -18.01 18.02 -0.32
N GLY A 388 -19.25 17.58 -0.16
CA GLY A 388 -19.85 16.62 -1.08
C GLY A 388 -21.32 16.32 -0.86
N ALA A 389 -21.96 16.84 0.20
CA ALA A 389 -23.35 16.53 0.53
C ALA A 389 -24.31 16.83 -0.63
N GLU A 390 -24.18 17.98 -1.31
CA GLU A 390 -25.05 18.32 -2.43
C GLU A 390 -24.86 17.42 -3.68
N ARG A 391 -23.68 16.83 -3.85
CA ARG A 391 -23.33 16.04 -5.05
C ARG A 391 -23.53 14.54 -4.84
N LEU A 392 -23.21 14.06 -3.64
CA LEU A 392 -23.05 12.63 -3.30
C LEU A 392 -23.92 12.20 -2.12
N GLY A 393 -24.49 13.16 -1.38
CA GLY A 393 -25.32 12.92 -0.21
C GLY A 393 -26.82 12.95 -0.50
N ARG A 394 -27.62 12.67 0.54
CA ARG A 394 -29.07 12.81 0.52
C ARG A 394 -29.50 14.27 0.78
N PRO A 395 -30.74 14.67 0.41
CA PRO A 395 -31.18 16.06 0.51
C PRO A 395 -31.09 16.74 1.89
N ASP A 396 -30.98 15.96 2.98
CA ASP A 396 -30.86 16.41 4.36
C ASP A 396 -29.44 16.33 4.94
N GLU A 397 -28.48 15.82 4.16
CA GLU A 397 -27.08 15.80 4.55
C GLU A 397 -26.46 17.21 4.44
N SER A 398 -25.51 17.47 5.32
CA SER A 398 -24.74 18.71 5.34
C SER A 398 -23.27 18.40 5.53
N ASP A 399 -22.45 19.26 4.94
CA ASP A 399 -21.01 19.21 5.04
C ASP A 399 -20.50 19.80 6.37
N LEU A 400 -19.36 19.28 6.82
CA LEU A 400 -18.51 19.77 7.90
C LEU A 400 -17.27 20.40 7.24
N PRO A 401 -17.27 21.70 6.91
CA PRO A 401 -16.30 22.30 5.99
C PRO A 401 -14.88 22.46 6.57
N HIS A 402 -14.70 22.27 7.89
CA HIS A 402 -13.41 22.33 8.56
C HIS A 402 -13.31 21.19 9.59
N VAL A 403 -12.09 20.70 9.84
CA VAL A 403 -11.81 19.65 10.85
C VAL A 403 -12.34 20.00 12.24
N ARG A 404 -12.43 21.29 12.60
CA ARG A 404 -13.03 21.71 13.88
C ARG A 404 -14.53 21.42 13.94
N ASP A 405 -15.22 21.48 12.82
CA ASP A 405 -16.64 21.11 12.71
C ASP A 405 -16.79 19.59 12.83
N LEU A 406 -15.87 18.83 12.22
CA LEU A 406 -15.74 17.38 12.41
C LEU A 406 -15.57 17.02 13.89
N HIS A 407 -14.60 17.63 14.56
CA HIS A 407 -14.36 17.42 15.99
C HIS A 407 -15.56 17.81 16.84
N ASN A 408 -16.17 18.97 16.58
CA ASN A 408 -17.35 19.42 17.32
C ASN A 408 -18.54 18.46 17.18
N TYR A 409 -18.71 17.85 16.01
CA TYR A 409 -19.78 16.91 15.74
C TYR A 409 -19.59 15.57 16.49
N TYR A 410 -18.36 15.04 16.50
CA TYR A 410 -18.06 13.73 17.11
C TYR A 410 -17.62 13.80 18.58
N ARG A 411 -17.39 14.98 19.14
CA ARG A 411 -16.96 15.09 20.55
C ARG A 411 -17.98 14.45 21.49
N GLY A 412 -17.49 13.54 22.35
CA GLY A 412 -18.34 12.81 23.29
C GLY A 412 -19.10 11.62 22.69
N THR A 413 -18.85 11.28 21.42
CA THR A 413 -19.34 10.03 20.82
C THR A 413 -18.29 8.92 20.92
N ASP A 414 -18.70 7.70 20.56
CA ASP A 414 -17.83 6.53 20.50
C ASP A 414 -17.09 6.48 19.16
N THR A 415 -16.18 7.45 18.97
CA THR A 415 -15.46 7.71 17.71
C THR A 415 -13.98 7.90 17.97
N VAL A 416 -13.15 7.38 17.07
CA VAL A 416 -11.71 7.66 17.00
C VAL A 416 -11.44 8.33 15.66
N ILE A 417 -10.58 9.34 15.65
CA ILE A 417 -10.13 10.03 14.46
C ILE A 417 -8.60 9.92 14.41
N THR A 418 -8.00 9.68 13.24
CA THR A 418 -6.53 9.71 13.10
C THR A 418 -6.11 10.64 11.96
N PRO A 419 -5.34 11.71 12.25
CA PRO A 419 -4.69 12.49 11.20
C PRO A 419 -3.67 11.64 10.44
N HIS A 420 -3.52 11.88 9.14
CA HIS A 420 -2.55 11.15 8.32
C HIS A 420 -1.98 11.98 7.15
N VAL A 421 -1.01 11.38 6.45
CA VAL A 421 -0.43 11.92 5.22
C VAL A 421 -1.03 11.17 4.01
N GLY A 422 -2.23 11.58 3.61
CA GLY A 422 -2.96 11.03 2.46
C GLY A 422 -2.96 11.97 1.25
N GLY A 423 -4.03 12.00 0.45
CA GLY A 423 -4.14 12.94 -0.68
C GLY A 423 -3.76 14.40 -0.32
N THR A 424 -4.13 14.84 0.89
CA THR A 424 -3.59 16.03 1.56
C THR A 424 -3.16 15.65 2.98
N HIS A 425 -1.98 16.09 3.44
CA HIS A 425 -1.56 15.82 4.82
C HIS A 425 -2.41 16.60 5.83
N ALA A 426 -2.61 16.02 7.01
CA ALA A 426 -3.28 16.65 8.14
C ALA A 426 -2.49 17.85 8.70
N ASP A 427 -3.21 18.92 9.05
CA ASP A 427 -2.70 20.05 9.82
C ASP A 427 -2.90 19.79 11.32
N LEU A 428 -1.81 19.43 12.00
CA LEU A 428 -1.84 19.10 13.41
C LEU A 428 -2.12 20.32 14.31
N GLN A 429 -2.18 21.56 13.80
CA GLN A 429 -2.58 22.73 14.59
C GLN A 429 -3.96 22.57 15.26
N TRP A 430 -4.84 21.78 14.65
CA TRP A 430 -6.25 21.65 15.07
C TRP A 430 -6.55 20.42 15.91
N HIS A 431 -5.53 19.77 16.48
CA HIS A 431 -5.68 18.54 17.24
C HIS A 431 -6.79 18.59 18.33
N ASP A 432 -7.66 17.57 18.36
CA ASP A 432 -8.60 17.31 19.47
C ASP A 432 -8.21 16.02 20.24
N PRO A 433 -7.63 16.15 21.45
CA PRO A 433 -7.13 15.00 22.22
C PRO A 433 -8.22 14.04 22.71
N SER A 434 -9.51 14.43 22.65
CA SER A 434 -10.61 13.52 22.99
C SER A 434 -11.01 12.58 21.87
N LEU A 435 -10.60 12.89 20.63
CA LEU A 435 -10.93 12.13 19.43
C LEU A 435 -9.72 11.54 18.73
N GLU A 436 -8.55 12.16 18.87
CA GLU A 436 -7.36 11.84 18.07
C GLU A 436 -6.23 11.22 18.92
N PRO A 437 -6.35 9.94 19.28
CA PRO A 437 -5.36 9.28 20.12
C PRO A 437 -4.06 8.97 19.37
N ALA A 438 -4.05 8.96 18.03
CA ALA A 438 -2.88 8.53 17.26
C ALA A 438 -2.77 9.25 15.91
N VAL A 439 -1.55 9.36 15.39
CA VAL A 439 -1.24 9.89 14.05
C VAL A 439 -0.67 8.80 13.16
N GLU A 440 -1.07 8.78 11.88
CA GLU A 440 -0.52 7.85 10.91
C GLU A 440 0.87 8.29 10.46
N VAL A 441 1.85 7.41 10.61
CA VAL A 441 3.27 7.72 10.32
C VAL A 441 3.78 7.03 9.05
N THR A 442 3.07 6.06 8.51
CA THR A 442 3.50 5.33 7.31
C THR A 442 2.29 4.76 6.55
N SER A 443 2.38 4.82 5.22
CA SER A 443 1.42 4.22 4.29
C SER A 443 2.05 3.84 2.95
N THR A 444 1.27 3.49 1.93
CA THR A 444 1.78 3.30 0.56
C THR A 444 2.28 4.60 -0.07
N HIS A 445 1.95 5.76 0.51
CA HIS A 445 2.53 7.04 0.14
C HIS A 445 3.97 7.21 0.64
N GLY A 446 4.46 6.40 1.58
CA GLY A 446 5.79 6.50 2.16
C GLY A 446 5.78 6.41 3.68
N SER A 447 6.94 6.68 4.28
CA SER A 447 7.08 6.84 5.74
C SER A 447 7.37 8.31 6.07
N PHE A 448 6.68 8.84 7.08
CA PHE A 448 6.57 10.26 7.34
C PHE A 448 6.96 10.61 8.77
N GLU A 449 8.18 10.25 9.19
CA GLU A 449 8.62 10.52 10.57
C GLU A 449 8.49 11.99 11.00
N TRP A 450 8.50 12.92 10.05
CA TRP A 450 8.29 14.34 10.34
C TRP A 450 6.94 14.63 11.02
N ILE A 451 5.85 13.93 10.68
CA ILE A 451 4.52 14.18 11.29
C ILE A 451 4.47 13.66 12.73
N LEU A 452 5.17 12.54 12.99
CA LEU A 452 5.41 12.04 14.34
C LEU A 452 6.23 13.04 15.15
N ARG A 453 7.27 13.64 14.56
CA ARG A 453 8.11 14.63 15.24
C ARG A 453 7.32 15.89 15.58
N GLU A 454 6.52 16.37 14.63
CA GLU A 454 5.64 17.52 14.83
C GLU A 454 4.64 17.29 15.97
N SER A 455 4.03 16.11 16.03
CA SER A 455 3.11 15.75 17.13
C SER A 455 3.79 15.85 18.50
N ILE A 456 5.02 15.33 18.63
CA ILE A 456 5.80 15.41 19.87
C ILE A 456 6.23 16.85 20.19
N GLU A 457 6.66 17.64 19.19
CA GLU A 457 7.06 19.04 19.37
C GLU A 457 5.91 19.93 19.87
N ARG A 458 4.69 19.63 19.43
CA ARG A 458 3.46 20.31 19.90
C ARG A 458 3.02 19.87 21.30
N GLY A 459 3.67 18.84 21.87
CA GLY A 459 3.33 18.28 23.17
C GLY A 459 2.07 17.43 23.16
N TYR A 460 1.68 16.87 21.99
CA TYR A 460 0.50 16.02 21.89
C TYR A 460 0.78 14.61 22.41
N GLU A 461 -0.22 14.05 23.08
CA GLU A 461 -0.15 12.73 23.69
C GLU A 461 -0.69 11.68 22.72
N MET A 462 -0.10 11.58 21.51
CA MET A 462 -0.52 10.67 20.46
C MET A 462 0.32 9.38 20.40
N GLY A 463 -0.32 8.27 20.03
CA GLY A 463 0.34 7.06 19.54
C GLY A 463 0.60 7.11 18.03
N PHE A 464 1.17 6.03 17.48
CA PHE A 464 1.57 5.93 16.08
C PHE A 464 0.84 4.79 15.38
N VAL A 465 0.12 5.09 14.31
CA VAL A 465 -0.63 4.12 13.51
C VAL A 465 0.00 3.98 12.11
N GLY A 466 -0.11 2.80 11.50
CA GLY A 466 0.31 2.55 10.12
C GLY A 466 -0.86 1.97 9.33
N GLY A 467 -1.03 2.40 8.08
CA GLY A 467 -2.08 1.92 7.18
C GLY A 467 -1.53 1.73 5.77
N ASN A 468 -2.38 1.40 4.80
CA ASN A 468 -1.97 1.34 3.40
C ASN A 468 -2.39 2.56 2.59
N ASP A 469 -3.61 3.08 2.75
CA ASP A 469 -4.24 4.04 1.84
C ASP A 469 -4.24 3.52 0.38
N CYS A 470 -4.50 2.21 0.20
CA CYS A 470 -4.40 1.58 -1.12
C CYS A 470 -5.68 1.73 -1.95
N HIS A 471 -5.50 1.81 -3.27
CA HIS A 471 -6.58 1.85 -4.25
C HIS A 471 -6.74 0.52 -5.03
N THR A 472 -5.90 -0.48 -4.75
CA THR A 472 -5.85 -1.74 -5.52
C THR A 472 -6.70 -2.86 -4.94
N GLY A 473 -7.32 -2.65 -3.76
CA GLY A 473 -8.03 -3.68 -3.01
C GLY A 473 -7.15 -4.71 -2.28
N ARG A 474 -5.85 -4.45 -2.14
CA ARG A 474 -4.89 -5.37 -1.49
C ARG A 474 -4.57 -4.98 -0.05
N ALA A 475 -5.59 -4.90 0.81
CA ALA A 475 -5.43 -4.54 2.22
C ALA A 475 -4.35 -5.39 2.92
N GLY A 476 -3.54 -4.78 3.77
CA GLY A 476 -2.43 -5.40 4.52
C GLY A 476 -1.16 -5.82 3.77
N ASP A 477 -1.17 -5.90 2.43
CA ASP A 477 0.00 -6.35 1.65
C ASP A 477 0.12 -5.62 0.29
N ASP A 478 -0.43 -4.39 0.21
CA ASP A 478 -0.35 -3.60 -1.00
C ASP A 478 1.10 -3.19 -1.29
N ARG A 479 1.45 -3.26 -2.57
CA ARG A 479 2.77 -2.89 -3.09
C ARG A 479 2.62 -1.85 -4.17
N PRO A 480 3.61 -0.97 -4.36
CA PRO A 480 3.49 0.15 -5.30
C PRO A 480 3.18 -0.24 -6.74
N GLY A 481 3.60 -1.44 -7.17
CA GLY A 481 3.47 -1.82 -8.57
C GLY A 481 4.16 -0.81 -9.48
N TYR A 482 3.48 -0.40 -10.54
CA TYR A 482 3.85 0.72 -11.42
C TYR A 482 3.08 2.03 -11.11
N GLN A 483 2.37 2.13 -9.98
CA GLN A 483 1.57 3.31 -9.64
C GLN A 483 2.44 4.57 -9.44
N GLU A 484 2.15 5.65 -10.16
CA GLU A 484 2.92 6.89 -10.09
C GLU A 484 2.88 7.58 -8.71
N ARG A 485 1.86 7.30 -7.90
CA ARG A 485 1.58 8.03 -6.64
C ARG A 485 1.77 7.21 -5.37
N ARG A 486 2.15 5.93 -5.50
CA ARG A 486 2.48 5.02 -4.40
C ARG A 486 3.95 4.62 -4.51
N TYR A 487 4.66 4.53 -3.38
CA TYR A 487 6.12 4.40 -3.38
C TYR A 487 6.63 3.26 -2.49
N SER A 488 5.90 2.90 -1.44
CA SER A 488 6.25 1.87 -0.46
C SER A 488 5.27 0.70 -0.45
N LYS A 489 5.75 -0.47 -0.02
CA LYS A 489 4.87 -1.47 0.59
C LYS A 489 4.16 -0.78 1.77
N GLY A 490 2.84 -0.89 1.83
CA GLY A 490 2.12 -0.10 2.83
C GLY A 490 2.24 -0.68 4.24
N GLY A 491 1.86 0.17 5.21
CA GLY A 491 2.10 -0.04 6.63
C GLY A 491 1.09 -0.96 7.28
N LEU A 492 1.45 -1.43 8.47
CA LEU A 492 0.55 -2.17 9.36
C LEU A 492 0.54 -1.55 10.75
N THR A 493 -0.54 -1.82 11.47
CA THR A 493 -0.67 -1.49 12.88
C THR A 493 -0.67 -2.76 13.71
N GLY A 494 0.25 -2.83 14.67
CA GLY A 494 0.17 -3.76 15.79
C GLY A 494 -0.65 -3.13 16.92
N ILE A 495 -1.68 -3.81 17.44
CA ILE A 495 -2.53 -3.31 18.52
C ILE A 495 -2.67 -4.32 19.65
N TYR A 496 -2.54 -3.85 20.89
CA TYR A 496 -2.69 -4.64 22.10
C TYR A 496 -4.09 -4.50 22.68
N ALA A 497 -4.90 -5.55 22.52
CA ALA A 497 -6.28 -5.62 22.98
C ALA A 497 -6.58 -6.92 23.74
N ASP A 498 -7.61 -6.91 24.58
CA ASP A 498 -8.01 -8.06 25.38
C ASP A 498 -8.70 -9.15 24.55
N GLN A 499 -9.44 -8.76 23.51
CA GLN A 499 -10.18 -9.62 22.60
C GLN A 499 -10.19 -9.03 21.20
N LEU A 500 -10.35 -9.88 20.20
CA LEU A 500 -10.55 -9.44 18.82
C LEU A 500 -12.03 -9.10 18.59
N THR A 501 -12.45 -7.92 19.04
CA THR A 501 -13.80 -7.38 18.83
C THR A 501 -13.72 -5.90 18.45
N LEU A 502 -14.70 -5.36 17.73
CA LEU A 502 -14.74 -3.94 17.36
C LEU A 502 -14.54 -3.02 18.58
N LYS A 503 -15.25 -3.31 19.67
CA LYS A 503 -15.14 -2.55 20.93
C LYS A 503 -13.72 -2.60 21.48
N SER A 504 -13.14 -3.80 21.63
CA SER A 504 -11.81 -3.97 22.20
C SER A 504 -10.71 -3.30 21.38
N ILE A 505 -10.81 -3.38 20.06
CA ILE A 505 -9.88 -2.72 19.12
C ILE A 505 -9.99 -1.20 19.25
N LEU A 506 -11.21 -0.64 19.22
CA LEU A 506 -11.40 0.80 19.34
C LEU A 506 -10.96 1.35 20.71
N GLU A 507 -11.22 0.61 21.81
CA GLU A 507 -10.73 0.97 23.14
C GLU A 507 -9.21 0.91 23.24
N ALA A 508 -8.55 -0.02 22.55
CA ALA A 508 -7.10 -0.06 22.45
C ALA A 508 -6.55 1.11 21.62
N MET A 509 -7.24 1.55 20.57
CA MET A 509 -6.89 2.76 19.82
C MET A 509 -6.98 4.02 20.70
N LYS A 510 -8.10 4.23 21.41
CA LYS A 510 -8.26 5.36 22.36
C LYS A 510 -7.20 5.37 23.45
N ALA A 511 -6.85 4.18 23.94
CA ALA A 511 -5.81 4.00 24.95
C ALA A 511 -4.38 4.03 24.38
N LYS A 512 -4.21 4.26 23.07
CA LYS A 512 -2.90 4.37 22.39
C LYS A 512 -2.03 3.12 22.52
N ARG A 513 -2.66 1.97 22.72
CA ARG A 513 -1.98 0.66 22.82
C ARG A 513 -1.70 0.06 21.45
N LEU A 514 -1.12 0.86 20.56
CA LEU A 514 -0.86 0.50 19.18
C LEU A 514 0.50 1.00 18.73
N TYR A 515 1.00 0.52 17.60
CA TYR A 515 2.22 1.02 16.98
C TYR A 515 2.22 0.74 15.49
N ALA A 516 3.03 1.51 14.75
CA ALA A 516 3.12 1.43 13.29
C ALA A 516 4.33 0.61 12.85
N THR A 517 4.20 -0.08 11.73
CA THR A 517 5.32 -0.72 11.02
C THR A 517 5.24 -0.46 9.53
N THR A 518 6.35 -0.60 8.81
CA THR A 518 6.43 -0.50 7.34
C THR A 518 5.85 -1.72 6.59
N GLY A 519 5.00 -2.50 7.27
CA GLY A 519 4.34 -3.69 6.75
C GLY A 519 4.91 -5.02 7.26
N ALA A 520 6.04 -4.99 7.99
CA ALA A 520 6.56 -6.15 8.71
C ALA A 520 5.86 -6.33 10.07
N ARG A 521 5.53 -7.58 10.42
CA ARG A 521 4.91 -7.92 11.72
C ARG A 521 5.94 -7.99 12.86
N ILE A 522 6.68 -6.91 13.08
CA ILE A 522 7.68 -6.77 14.14
C ILE A 522 6.97 -6.72 15.49
N ARG A 523 7.19 -7.71 16.36
CA ARG A 523 6.61 -7.71 17.71
C ARG A 523 7.46 -6.85 18.63
N ALA A 524 6.84 -5.99 19.41
CA ALA A 524 7.56 -5.17 20.38
C ALA A 524 6.72 -4.80 21.60
N ALA A 525 7.29 -4.96 22.78
CA ALA A 525 6.70 -4.53 24.05
C ALA A 525 7.63 -3.52 24.73
N VAL A 526 7.08 -2.38 25.13
CA VAL A 526 7.80 -1.33 25.84
C VAL A 526 7.04 -0.97 27.11
N THR A 527 7.78 -0.86 28.23
CA THR A 527 7.23 -0.32 29.48
C THR A 527 8.15 0.74 30.05
N VAL A 528 7.58 1.72 30.77
CA VAL A 528 8.33 2.71 31.55
C VAL A 528 7.84 2.67 32.99
N ASP A 529 8.72 2.37 33.94
CA ASP A 529 8.38 2.10 35.35
C ASP A 529 7.26 1.05 35.53
N GLY A 530 7.15 0.12 34.57
CA GLY A 530 6.09 -0.89 34.53
C GLY A 530 4.78 -0.47 33.87
N HIS A 531 4.65 0.80 33.46
CA HIS A 531 3.53 1.30 32.66
C HIS A 531 3.71 0.97 31.18
N PHE A 532 2.64 0.54 30.52
CA PHE A 532 2.66 0.08 29.13
C PHE A 532 2.41 1.23 28.14
N ILE A 533 2.70 0.98 26.86
CA ILE A 533 2.51 1.97 25.78
C ILE A 533 1.11 2.60 25.82
N GLY A 534 1.06 3.92 25.63
CA GLY A 534 -0.16 4.72 25.67
C GLY A 534 -0.60 5.19 27.05
N GLU A 535 -0.08 4.60 28.14
CA GLU A 535 -0.41 5.04 29.50
C GLU A 535 0.26 6.37 29.85
N LYS A 536 -0.43 7.16 30.69
CA LYS A 536 0.11 8.36 31.34
C LYS A 536 0.14 8.16 32.85
N TYR A 537 1.27 8.50 33.48
CA TYR A 537 1.45 8.32 34.91
C TYR A 537 2.36 9.41 35.50
N SER A 538 2.31 9.61 36.81
CA SER A 538 3.23 10.51 37.52
C SER A 538 4.54 9.79 37.83
N CYS A 539 5.67 10.39 37.46
CA CYS A 539 7.00 9.83 37.69
C CYS A 539 7.87 10.71 38.59
N GLY A 540 9.00 10.15 39.05
CA GLY A 540 10.05 10.91 39.73
C GLY A 540 11.07 11.47 38.74
N SER A 541 12.23 11.89 39.26
CA SER A 541 13.36 12.37 38.43
C SER A 541 14.12 11.25 37.70
N LYS A 542 13.59 10.02 37.69
CA LYS A 542 14.21 8.83 37.11
C LYS A 542 13.12 7.90 36.57
N CYS A 543 13.35 7.34 35.39
CA CYS A 543 12.48 6.35 34.76
C CYS A 543 13.28 5.12 34.31
N GLU A 544 12.72 3.92 34.50
CA GLU A 544 13.22 2.66 33.96
C GLU A 544 12.43 2.29 32.70
N ILE A 545 13.08 2.26 31.54
CA ILE A 545 12.50 1.86 30.25
C ILE A 545 12.92 0.42 29.95
N LYS A 546 11.96 -0.50 29.82
CA LYS A 546 12.20 -1.87 29.36
C LYS A 546 11.71 -2.03 27.93
N VAL A 547 12.56 -2.59 27.08
CA VAL A 547 12.30 -2.79 25.65
C VAL A 547 12.51 -4.27 25.32
N ASP A 548 11.54 -4.88 24.64
CA ASP A 548 11.57 -6.26 24.16
C ASP A 548 11.08 -6.29 22.70
N VAL A 549 11.93 -6.73 21.77
CA VAL A 549 11.72 -6.65 20.33
C VAL A 549 12.02 -7.99 19.66
N GLU A 550 11.13 -8.41 18.76
CA GLU A 550 11.27 -9.60 17.90
C GLU A 550 10.97 -9.18 16.44
N GLY A 551 12.01 -9.06 15.64
CA GLY A 551 11.93 -8.71 14.21
C GLY A 551 11.51 -9.88 13.34
N THR A 552 11.01 -9.61 12.14
CA THR A 552 10.75 -10.64 11.11
C THR A 552 12.02 -11.10 10.37
N GLY A 553 13.15 -10.48 10.70
CA GLY A 553 14.49 -10.65 10.17
C GLY A 553 15.52 -9.97 11.10
N PRO A 554 16.82 -10.03 10.81
CA PRO A 554 17.87 -9.51 11.68
C PRO A 554 17.67 -8.03 12.03
N LEU A 555 17.81 -7.69 13.32
CA LEU A 555 17.74 -6.32 13.81
C LEU A 555 19.05 -5.58 13.48
N GLU A 556 18.92 -4.33 13.06
CA GLU A 556 20.06 -3.44 12.89
C GLU A 556 20.30 -2.62 14.16
N ARG A 557 19.27 -1.88 14.59
CA ARG A 557 19.33 -1.05 15.78
C ARG A 557 17.95 -0.78 16.37
N ILE A 558 17.93 -0.49 17.66
CA ILE A 558 16.74 -0.05 18.40
C ILE A 558 17.09 1.26 19.10
N GLU A 559 16.32 2.30 18.83
CA GLU A 559 16.55 3.65 19.32
C GLU A 559 15.46 4.01 20.34
N VAL A 560 15.86 4.43 21.54
CA VAL A 560 14.95 4.86 22.61
C VAL A 560 15.00 6.38 22.72
N TYR A 561 13.84 7.01 22.70
CA TYR A 561 13.69 8.46 22.70
C TYR A 561 12.93 8.95 23.94
N ARG A 562 13.33 10.12 24.46
CA ARG A 562 12.54 10.97 25.37
C ARG A 562 12.16 12.25 24.62
N GLY A 563 10.89 12.43 24.29
CA GLY A 563 10.50 13.49 23.35
C GLY A 563 11.20 13.26 22.02
N LEU A 564 11.95 14.25 21.52
CA LEU A 564 12.79 14.11 20.33
C LEU A 564 14.25 13.77 20.64
N ASN A 565 14.62 13.66 21.91
CA ASN A 565 15.99 13.37 22.31
C ASN A 565 16.22 11.85 22.26
N LEU A 566 17.17 11.42 21.44
CA LEU A 566 17.68 10.06 21.45
C LEU A 566 18.49 9.84 22.74
N ILE A 567 18.03 8.95 23.62
CA ILE A 567 18.66 8.68 24.91
C ILE A 567 19.45 7.36 24.93
N HIS A 568 19.12 6.42 24.05
CA HIS A 568 19.85 5.15 23.89
C HIS A 568 19.76 4.62 22.47
N THR A 569 20.84 3.97 22.01
CA THR A 569 20.83 3.16 20.79
C THR A 569 21.39 1.79 21.13
N GLU A 570 20.53 0.77 21.03
CA GLU A 570 20.94 -0.62 21.09
C GLU A 570 21.35 -1.06 19.67
N VAL A 571 22.64 -1.36 19.49
CA VAL A 571 23.16 -1.87 18.22
C VAL A 571 23.04 -3.39 18.25
N ALA A 572 22.10 -3.93 17.49
CA ALA A 572 21.82 -5.37 17.44
C ALA A 572 22.54 -6.09 16.28
N ALA A 573 23.01 -5.32 15.29
CA ALA A 573 23.82 -5.82 14.18
C ALA A 573 25.17 -6.36 14.67
N ALA A 574 25.60 -7.50 14.10
CA ALA A 574 26.97 -7.95 14.27
C ALA A 574 27.92 -7.08 13.44
N PRO A 575 29.17 -6.87 13.89
CA PRO A 575 30.15 -6.12 13.11
C PRO A 575 30.32 -6.71 11.71
N ALA A 576 30.50 -5.86 10.70
CA ALA A 576 30.77 -6.31 9.35
C ALA A 576 32.05 -7.17 9.31
N THR A 577 31.96 -8.36 8.73
CA THR A 577 33.12 -9.23 8.50
C THR A 577 33.32 -9.43 7.01
N GLY A 578 34.37 -8.85 6.43
CA GLY A 578 34.81 -9.20 5.08
C GLY A 578 34.54 -8.15 4.00
N ASN A 579 33.93 -8.62 2.90
CA ASN A 579 33.94 -8.02 1.57
C ASN A 579 32.53 -7.70 1.04
N LYS A 580 31.49 -7.72 1.91
CA LYS A 580 30.14 -7.29 1.57
C LYS A 580 30.01 -5.78 1.70
N VAL A 581 29.54 -5.15 0.64
CA VAL A 581 29.35 -3.70 0.56
C VAL A 581 27.87 -3.41 0.45
N ARG A 582 27.40 -2.43 1.23
CA ARG A 582 26.02 -1.95 1.20
C ARG A 582 25.97 -0.53 0.67
N VAL A 583 25.03 -0.29 -0.23
CA VAL A 583 24.70 1.04 -0.75
C VAL A 583 23.23 1.30 -0.44
N LEU A 584 22.95 2.33 0.36
CA LEU A 584 21.61 2.77 0.72
C LEU A 584 21.36 4.18 0.18
N TRP A 585 20.13 4.43 -0.27
CA TRP A 585 19.60 5.75 -0.57
C TRP A 585 18.25 5.93 0.10
N ASP A 586 17.97 7.15 0.55
CA ASP A 586 16.76 7.50 1.29
C ASP A 586 16.32 8.91 0.90
N GLY A 587 15.07 9.23 1.19
CA GLY A 587 14.57 10.60 1.26
C GLY A 587 13.14 10.71 0.79
N ALA A 588 12.56 11.86 1.10
CA ALA A 588 11.36 12.36 0.46
C ALA A 588 11.66 13.74 -0.17
N SER A 589 10.83 14.15 -1.12
CA SER A 589 10.99 15.44 -1.80
C SER A 589 10.42 16.62 -1.00
N ARG A 590 9.51 16.36 -0.04
CA ARG A 590 8.86 17.35 0.84
C ARG A 590 8.13 16.67 2.01
N TRP A 591 7.64 17.46 2.97
CA TRP A 591 6.78 17.05 4.10
C TRP A 591 5.30 17.11 3.73
N SER A 592 4.91 16.29 2.77
CA SER A 592 3.53 16.14 2.34
C SER A 592 3.39 14.78 1.65
N SER A 593 2.24 14.51 1.07
CA SER A 593 2.06 13.36 0.19
C SER A 593 2.62 13.60 -1.21
N TYR A 594 2.65 12.51 -1.98
CA TYR A 594 3.21 12.47 -3.32
C TYR A 594 4.68 12.92 -3.36
N SER A 595 5.44 12.53 -2.34
CA SER A 595 6.78 13.03 -2.07
C SER A 595 7.89 12.06 -2.49
N GLY A 596 7.56 10.99 -3.19
CA GLY A 596 8.55 10.01 -3.61
C GLY A 596 9.65 10.60 -4.50
N ILE A 597 10.80 9.96 -4.43
CA ILE A 597 11.99 10.29 -5.22
C ILE A 597 12.37 9.06 -6.03
N ARG A 598 12.72 9.29 -7.30
CA ARG A 598 13.41 8.32 -8.12
C ARG A 598 14.91 8.57 -8.04
N TRP A 599 15.65 7.49 -7.82
CA TRP A 599 17.10 7.42 -7.81
C TRP A 599 17.58 6.63 -9.03
N ASP A 600 18.58 7.15 -9.75
CA ASP A 600 19.25 6.44 -10.84
C ASP A 600 20.75 6.67 -10.77
N GLY A 601 21.55 5.64 -11.04
CA GLY A 601 22.98 5.75 -10.83
C GLY A 601 23.73 4.46 -11.04
N TYR A 602 24.91 4.36 -10.41
CA TYR A 602 25.73 3.17 -10.46
C TYR A 602 26.65 3.05 -9.25
N VAL A 603 27.10 1.83 -9.00
CA VAL A 603 28.26 1.53 -8.16
C VAL A 603 29.35 0.88 -9.03
N ASP A 604 30.59 1.33 -8.85
CA ASP A 604 31.78 0.85 -9.56
C ASP A 604 32.85 0.46 -8.54
N VAL A 605 33.30 -0.81 -8.58
CA VAL A 605 34.33 -1.37 -7.68
C VAL A 605 35.71 -1.42 -8.33
N ALA A 606 35.92 -0.64 -9.39
CA ALA A 606 37.16 -0.46 -10.11
C ALA A 606 37.77 -1.78 -10.61
N ASP A 607 38.88 -2.24 -10.02
CA ASP A 607 39.58 -3.48 -10.38
C ASP A 607 39.08 -4.72 -9.62
N GLY A 608 38.08 -4.55 -8.74
CA GLY A 608 37.34 -5.63 -8.09
C GLY A 608 36.27 -6.25 -8.98
N GLU A 609 35.63 -7.30 -8.47
CA GLU A 609 34.53 -8.00 -9.16
C GLU A 609 33.35 -8.17 -8.20
N ILE A 610 32.15 -7.83 -8.68
CA ILE A 610 30.90 -7.91 -7.92
C ILE A 610 30.38 -9.35 -8.01
N GLY A 611 30.14 -9.99 -6.88
CA GLY A 611 29.50 -11.29 -6.73
C GLY A 611 27.99 -11.17 -6.62
N ASP A 612 27.37 -11.96 -5.75
CA ASP A 612 25.92 -11.95 -5.56
C ASP A 612 25.42 -10.60 -5.04
N VAL A 613 24.21 -10.22 -5.48
CA VAL A 613 23.57 -8.93 -5.17
C VAL A 613 22.20 -9.17 -4.58
N MET A 614 21.94 -8.60 -3.41
CA MET A 614 20.65 -8.62 -2.73
C MET A 614 20.06 -7.21 -2.72
N ALA A 615 18.76 -7.11 -3.02
CA ALA A 615 18.03 -5.85 -2.90
C ALA A 615 17.57 -5.61 -1.45
N ILE A 616 17.51 -4.34 -1.06
CA ILE A 616 16.93 -3.85 0.18
C ILE A 616 15.75 -2.96 -0.18
N ARG A 617 14.54 -3.31 0.29
CA ARG A 617 13.29 -2.55 0.08
C ARG A 617 13.01 -2.19 -1.39
N PHE A 618 13.24 -3.15 -2.29
CA PHE A 618 12.71 -3.06 -3.65
C PHE A 618 11.26 -3.54 -3.64
N ASP A 619 10.37 -2.69 -3.11
CA ASP A 619 8.94 -3.01 -2.90
C ASP A 619 8.16 -3.22 -4.22
N SER A 620 8.77 -2.87 -5.35
CA SER A 620 8.26 -3.11 -6.69
C SER A 620 9.41 -3.28 -7.70
N PRO A 621 9.21 -4.07 -8.79
CA PRO A 621 10.09 -4.12 -9.96
C PRO A 621 10.48 -2.78 -10.61
N ARG A 622 9.84 -1.67 -10.24
CA ARG A 622 10.30 -0.31 -10.61
C ARG A 622 11.69 0.01 -10.05
N SER A 623 12.01 -0.52 -8.87
CA SER A 623 13.37 -0.53 -8.33
C SER A 623 14.08 -1.78 -8.84
N ASN A 624 15.25 -1.62 -9.44
CA ASN A 624 16.03 -2.71 -10.00
C ASN A 624 17.52 -2.35 -10.07
N TYR A 625 18.33 -3.36 -10.34
CA TYR A 625 19.74 -3.20 -10.68
C TYR A 625 20.06 -4.00 -11.94
N GLU A 626 21.05 -3.56 -12.69
CA GLU A 626 21.57 -4.26 -13.86
C GLU A 626 23.08 -4.37 -13.77
N ARG A 627 23.62 -5.55 -14.08
CA ARG A 627 25.06 -5.77 -14.10
C ARG A 627 25.68 -5.27 -15.41
N VAL A 628 26.58 -4.29 -15.30
CA VAL A 628 27.29 -3.68 -16.44
C VAL A 628 28.75 -4.13 -16.41
N GLY A 629 28.99 -5.40 -16.76
CA GLY A 629 30.32 -6.03 -16.65
C GLY A 629 30.62 -6.56 -15.24
N LEU A 630 31.89 -6.89 -14.96
CA LEU A 630 32.28 -7.55 -13.71
C LEU A 630 32.39 -6.58 -12.51
N SER A 631 32.70 -5.31 -12.76
CA SER A 631 33.03 -4.33 -11.71
C SER A 631 31.95 -3.27 -11.48
N ARG A 632 30.80 -3.33 -12.17
CA ARG A 632 29.81 -2.25 -12.12
C ARG A 632 28.37 -2.75 -12.10
N LEU A 633 27.55 -2.11 -11.26
CA LEU A 633 26.09 -2.23 -11.28
C LEU A 633 25.48 -0.87 -11.65
N SER A 634 24.53 -0.88 -12.58
CA SER A 634 23.55 0.19 -12.75
C SER A 634 22.45 0.02 -11.70
N LEU A 635 22.00 1.13 -11.12
CA LEU A 635 21.02 1.16 -10.03
C LEU A 635 19.85 2.06 -10.40
N ASN A 636 18.63 1.61 -10.12
CA ASN A 636 17.41 2.40 -10.21
C ASN A 636 16.52 2.09 -9.00
N GLY A 637 16.10 3.10 -8.27
CA GLY A 637 15.37 2.93 -7.01
C GLY A 637 14.28 3.97 -6.82
N TRP A 638 13.17 3.54 -6.23
CA TRP A 638 12.07 4.40 -5.79
C TRP A 638 12.00 4.33 -4.27
N ALA A 639 11.91 5.49 -3.62
CA ALA A 639 11.83 5.58 -2.16
C ALA A 639 11.01 6.82 -1.74
N CYS A 640 10.40 6.75 -0.55
CA CYS A 640 9.73 7.89 0.07
C CYS A 640 9.81 7.80 1.60
N GLY A 641 10.87 8.39 2.17
CA GLY A 641 11.03 8.53 3.63
C GLY A 641 11.48 7.27 4.36
N TYR A 642 11.95 6.24 3.64
CA TYR A 642 12.63 5.08 4.19
C TYR A 642 13.84 4.70 3.30
N PRO A 643 14.90 4.08 3.88
CA PRO A 643 16.06 3.66 3.10
C PRO A 643 15.75 2.45 2.20
N SER A 644 16.26 2.49 0.97
CA SER A 644 16.29 1.38 0.01
C SER A 644 17.71 1.22 -0.53
N GLY A 645 18.04 0.06 -1.11
CA GLY A 645 19.41 -0.13 -1.58
C GLY A 645 19.76 -1.52 -2.08
N VAL A 646 21.06 -1.79 -2.13
CA VAL A 646 21.61 -3.10 -2.46
C VAL A 646 22.74 -3.47 -1.52
N VAL A 647 22.91 -4.78 -1.29
CA VAL A 647 24.10 -5.38 -0.70
C VAL A 647 24.73 -6.28 -1.75
N PHE A 648 26.03 -6.21 -1.91
CA PHE A 648 26.75 -7.13 -2.80
C PHE A 648 28.06 -7.59 -2.19
N GLU A 649 28.44 -8.83 -2.50
CA GLU A 649 29.75 -9.36 -2.14
C GLU A 649 30.79 -8.98 -3.21
N LEU A 650 32.04 -8.72 -2.82
CA LEU A 650 33.15 -8.63 -3.77
C LEU A 650 33.76 -10.01 -4.03
N ALA A 651 33.38 -10.65 -5.14
CA ALA A 651 33.98 -11.91 -5.60
C ALA A 651 35.50 -11.79 -5.81
N LYS A 652 35.96 -10.60 -6.22
CA LYS A 652 37.37 -10.20 -6.19
C LYS A 652 37.48 -8.87 -5.46
N SER A 653 38.27 -8.86 -4.38
CA SER A 653 38.51 -7.65 -3.60
C SER A 653 39.26 -6.58 -4.40
N THR A 654 39.16 -5.33 -3.94
CA THR A 654 39.85 -4.17 -4.51
C THR A 654 40.49 -3.33 -3.40
N ALA A 655 41.67 -2.78 -3.68
CA ALA A 655 42.28 -1.72 -2.86
C ALA A 655 41.95 -0.31 -3.40
N SER A 656 41.36 -0.25 -4.59
CA SER A 656 40.91 0.98 -5.23
C SER A 656 39.65 1.52 -4.56
N GLU A 657 39.32 2.78 -4.86
CA GLU A 657 38.09 3.41 -4.38
C GLU A 657 36.86 2.76 -5.02
N ILE A 658 35.92 2.32 -4.19
CA ILE A 658 34.57 1.98 -4.61
C ILE A 658 33.81 3.29 -4.77
N THR A 659 33.27 3.55 -5.96
CA THR A 659 32.53 4.78 -6.27
C THR A 659 31.05 4.48 -6.43
N VAL A 660 30.20 5.23 -5.73
CA VAL A 660 28.76 5.30 -5.95
C VAL A 660 28.43 6.68 -6.50
N ALA A 661 27.72 6.74 -7.62
CA ALA A 661 27.18 7.98 -8.17
C ALA A 661 25.68 7.81 -8.41
N MET A 662 24.88 8.69 -7.82
CA MET A 662 23.42 8.63 -7.88
C MET A 662 22.86 10.01 -8.25
N ASN A 663 21.84 10.03 -9.07
CA ASN A 663 20.99 11.17 -9.35
C ASN A 663 19.64 10.94 -8.68
N SER A 664 19.00 12.02 -8.24
CA SER A 664 17.63 12.02 -7.73
C SER A 664 16.75 12.89 -8.62
N SER A 665 15.54 12.43 -8.90
CA SER A 665 14.52 13.18 -9.65
C SER A 665 13.14 13.03 -9.01
N LEU A 666 12.30 14.05 -9.19
CA LEU A 666 10.91 14.02 -8.73
C LEU A 666 10.07 13.10 -9.62
N ILE A 667 9.17 12.35 -8.97
CA ILE A 667 8.22 11.48 -9.67
C ILE A 667 7.01 12.28 -10.13
N VAL A 668 6.41 13.04 -9.21
CA VAL A 668 5.23 13.86 -9.49
C VAL A 668 5.70 15.26 -9.84
N GLY A 669 5.07 15.87 -10.84
CA GLY A 669 5.47 17.13 -11.46
C GLY A 669 5.75 18.28 -10.45
N PRO A 670 6.39 19.36 -10.92
CA PRO A 670 7.04 20.34 -10.07
C PRO A 670 6.07 21.10 -9.13
N THR A 671 5.95 20.65 -7.89
CA THR A 671 5.39 21.39 -6.75
C THR A 671 6.47 21.56 -5.69
N PHE A 672 6.63 22.77 -5.16
CA PHE A 672 7.85 23.22 -4.47
C PHE A 672 7.53 23.86 -3.11
N ALA A 673 8.52 23.90 -2.21
CA ALA A 673 8.47 24.21 -0.75
C ALA A 673 8.10 23.04 0.17
N ASP A 674 8.32 23.24 1.48
CA ASP A 674 8.37 22.22 2.52
C ASP A 674 7.08 21.38 2.58
N HIS A 675 5.93 21.98 2.25
CA HIS A 675 4.61 21.31 2.26
C HIS A 675 3.93 21.28 0.86
N GLY A 676 4.61 21.77 -0.19
CA GLY A 676 4.11 21.78 -1.57
C GLY A 676 3.33 23.04 -1.97
N GLU A 677 3.65 24.18 -1.37
CA GLU A 677 2.98 25.46 -1.58
C GLU A 677 3.01 25.91 -3.06
N LYS A 678 1.83 26.20 -3.62
CA LYS A 678 1.65 26.50 -5.06
C LYS A 678 2.40 27.76 -5.57
N ASN A 679 2.86 28.63 -4.67
CA ASN A 679 3.47 29.93 -5.00
C ASN A 679 4.96 30.06 -4.56
N ALA A 680 5.60 28.99 -4.11
CA ALA A 680 7.00 29.04 -3.71
C ALA A 680 7.95 29.07 -4.94
N LEU A 681 9.13 29.69 -4.76
CA LEU A 681 10.18 29.72 -5.78
C LEU A 681 10.58 28.28 -6.17
N ARG A 682 10.67 28.02 -7.48
CA ARG A 682 10.98 26.72 -8.10
C ARG A 682 12.35 26.18 -7.69
N ARG A 683 12.46 25.51 -6.55
CA ARG A 683 13.60 24.66 -6.19
C ARG A 683 13.04 23.32 -5.74
N MET A 684 13.49 22.23 -6.37
CA MET A 684 13.23 20.86 -5.93
C MET A 684 13.84 20.69 -4.55
N SER A 685 13.04 20.98 -3.51
CA SER A 685 13.48 21.06 -2.13
C SER A 685 14.68 22.00 -1.89
N HIS A 686 14.98 22.29 -0.63
CA HIS A 686 16.15 23.08 -0.25
C HIS A 686 17.47 22.28 -0.31
N ALA A 687 17.54 21.21 -1.11
CA ALA A 687 18.67 20.28 -1.21
C ALA A 687 19.86 20.86 -2.01
N PRO A 688 21.12 20.76 -1.54
CA PRO A 688 22.30 21.27 -2.25
C PRO A 688 22.70 20.53 -3.54
N GLY A 689 22.06 19.41 -3.90
CA GLY A 689 22.38 18.72 -5.16
C GLY A 689 21.41 17.59 -5.55
N ASP A 690 21.12 17.52 -6.86
CA ASP A 690 20.34 16.44 -7.50
C ASP A 690 21.22 15.25 -7.93
N SER A 691 22.54 15.42 -7.88
CA SER A 691 23.53 14.39 -8.19
C SER A 691 24.52 14.31 -7.04
N VAL A 692 24.83 13.10 -6.61
CA VAL A 692 25.76 12.82 -5.52
C VAL A 692 26.79 11.78 -5.96
N ARG A 693 28.02 11.98 -5.52
CA ARG A 693 29.08 10.97 -5.60
C ARG A 693 29.61 10.74 -4.20
N VAL A 694 29.66 9.48 -3.79
CA VAL A 694 30.31 9.04 -2.55
C VAL A 694 31.29 7.92 -2.91
N GLY A 695 32.43 7.88 -2.25
CA GLY A 695 33.45 6.88 -2.50
C GLY A 695 34.28 6.57 -1.27
N GLY A 696 34.82 5.36 -1.24
CA GLY A 696 35.72 4.91 -0.19
C GLY A 696 36.41 3.59 -0.54
N THR A 697 37.60 3.36 0.00
CA THR A 697 38.26 2.05 -0.04
C THR A 697 37.72 1.15 1.06
N LEU A 698 37.90 -0.17 0.96
CA LEU A 698 37.50 -1.11 2.01
C LEU A 698 38.14 -0.78 3.38
N GLU A 699 39.38 -0.28 3.40
CA GLU A 699 40.05 0.16 4.63
C GLU A 699 39.36 1.37 5.25
N GLN A 700 38.90 2.32 4.44
CA GLN A 700 38.15 3.46 4.94
C GLN A 700 36.76 3.06 5.43
N LEU A 701 36.07 2.18 4.70
CA LEU A 701 34.75 1.66 5.09
C LEU A 701 34.81 0.81 6.38
N ALA A 702 35.94 0.16 6.67
CA ALA A 702 36.15 -0.52 7.94
C ALA A 702 36.21 0.43 9.15
N ASN A 703 36.46 1.72 8.92
CA ASN A 703 36.44 2.75 9.98
C ASN A 703 35.07 3.43 10.13
N GLY A 704 34.11 3.14 9.24
CA GLY A 704 32.76 3.68 9.30
C GLY A 704 32.14 3.95 7.92
N PRO A 705 30.83 4.24 7.89
CA PRO A 705 30.10 4.52 6.65
C PRO A 705 30.54 5.85 6.01
N MET A 706 30.59 5.87 4.68
CA MET A 706 30.68 7.09 3.90
C MET A 706 29.27 7.55 3.56
N ARG A 707 28.86 8.69 4.11
CA ARG A 707 27.51 9.22 3.94
C ARG A 707 27.55 10.64 3.40
N VAL A 708 26.67 10.92 2.44
CA VAL A 708 26.40 12.28 1.98
C VAL A 708 24.94 12.58 2.21
N ASP A 709 24.68 13.53 3.11
CA ASP A 709 23.34 14.09 3.30
C ASP A 709 23.10 15.17 2.26
N LEU A 710 22.00 15.03 1.53
CA LEU A 710 21.60 15.93 0.45
C LEU A 710 20.59 16.98 0.93
N GLY A 711 20.28 17.01 2.23
CA GLY A 711 19.40 17.99 2.85
C GLY A 711 17.91 17.77 2.53
N HIS A 712 17.06 18.29 3.42
CA HIS A 712 15.58 18.24 3.38
C HIS A 712 14.99 16.81 3.39
N SER A 713 14.01 16.56 4.27
CA SER A 713 13.29 15.28 4.38
C SER A 713 14.18 14.03 4.21
N ASN A 714 15.15 13.88 5.11
CA ASN A 714 16.08 12.73 5.27
C ASN A 714 16.83 12.25 4.01
N ARG A 715 16.96 13.08 2.97
CA ARG A 715 17.62 12.68 1.72
C ARG A 715 19.11 12.41 1.89
N SER A 716 19.55 11.21 1.52
CA SER A 716 20.95 10.80 1.67
C SER A 716 21.35 9.61 0.80
N VAL A 717 22.65 9.46 0.58
CA VAL A 717 23.26 8.23 0.06
C VAL A 717 24.37 7.77 1.00
N THR A 718 24.36 6.49 1.35
CA THR A 718 25.32 5.86 2.27
C THR A 718 26.01 4.68 1.58
N LEU A 719 27.35 4.64 1.65
CA LEU A 719 28.20 3.54 1.23
C LEU A 719 28.91 3.00 2.48
N GLU A 720 28.78 1.71 2.76
CA GLU A 720 29.34 1.09 3.95
C GLU A 720 29.67 -0.39 3.75
N LEU A 721 30.36 -0.99 4.71
CA LEU A 721 30.40 -2.45 4.81
C LEU A 721 29.07 -2.95 5.35
N ALA A 722 28.50 -3.96 4.71
CA ALA A 722 27.24 -4.52 5.17
C ALA A 722 27.44 -5.18 6.55
N PRO A 723 26.61 -4.85 7.56
CA PRO A 723 26.65 -5.55 8.83
C PRO A 723 26.32 -7.04 8.60
N GLU A 724 26.93 -7.92 9.39
CA GLU A 724 26.52 -9.32 9.37
C GLU A 724 25.19 -9.50 10.13
N PRO A 725 24.34 -10.46 9.73
CA PRO A 725 23.17 -10.83 10.49
C PRO A 725 23.55 -11.16 11.95
N GLY A 726 23.08 -10.33 12.88
CA GLY A 726 23.29 -10.53 14.31
C GLY A 726 22.17 -11.38 14.90
N THR A 727 21.23 -10.71 15.57
CA THR A 727 20.05 -11.31 16.19
C THR A 727 18.78 -10.70 15.59
N ASP A 728 17.70 -11.48 15.52
CA ASP A 728 16.35 -10.98 15.22
C ASP A 728 15.58 -10.59 16.50
N ARG A 729 16.21 -10.72 17.68
CA ARG A 729 15.62 -10.49 19.00
C ARG A 729 16.52 -9.64 19.90
N SER A 730 15.95 -8.72 20.65
CA SER A 730 16.67 -7.95 21.66
C SER A 730 15.77 -7.56 22.82
N ALA A 731 16.27 -7.75 24.05
CA ALA A 731 15.59 -7.33 25.27
C ALA A 731 16.60 -6.65 26.20
N PHE A 732 16.31 -5.41 26.60
CA PHE A 732 17.21 -4.59 27.41
C PHE A 732 16.46 -3.56 28.25
N THR A 733 17.18 -2.96 29.21
CA THR A 733 16.67 -1.90 30.09
C THR A 733 17.53 -0.65 29.93
N VAL A 734 16.89 0.50 29.78
CA VAL A 734 17.51 1.83 29.80
C VAL A 734 17.04 2.56 31.05
N ILE A 735 17.96 3.26 31.69
CA ILE A 735 17.65 4.13 32.83
C ILE A 735 17.82 5.57 32.37
N ASP A 736 16.75 6.34 32.46
CA ASP A 736 16.81 7.79 32.27
C ASP A 736 16.86 8.48 33.63
N ASP A 737 18.01 9.09 33.95
CA ASP A 737 18.25 9.85 35.18
C ASP A 737 18.11 11.38 34.96
N ASP A 738 17.65 11.81 33.78
CA ASP A 738 17.51 13.22 33.38
C ASP A 738 16.07 13.53 32.93
N VAL A 739 15.08 12.99 33.64
CA VAL A 739 13.66 13.25 33.39
C VAL A 739 13.38 14.75 33.55
N GLN A 740 12.74 15.36 32.54
CA GLN A 740 12.48 16.80 32.54
C GLN A 740 11.14 17.13 33.22
N PRO A 741 10.96 18.31 33.83
CA PRO A 741 9.66 18.72 34.36
C PRO A 741 8.56 18.71 33.28
N GLY A 742 7.38 18.20 33.62
CA GLY A 742 6.25 18.02 32.71
C GLY A 742 6.19 16.62 32.08
N VAL A 743 5.47 16.51 30.95
CA VAL A 743 5.23 15.23 30.27
C VAL A 743 6.45 14.84 29.42
N ASN A 744 6.98 13.65 29.68
CA ASN A 744 8.09 13.02 28.96
C ASN A 744 7.55 11.81 28.19
N PRO A 745 7.30 11.92 26.88
CA PRO A 745 6.90 10.78 26.07
C PRO A 745 8.13 9.92 25.76
N TYR A 746 8.12 8.65 26.17
CA TYR A 746 9.16 7.67 25.85
C TYR A 746 8.69 6.72 24.76
N TRP A 747 9.36 6.73 23.61
CA TRP A 747 8.99 5.90 22.47
C TRP A 747 10.22 5.24 21.84
N VAL A 748 10.00 4.24 21.00
CA VAL A 748 11.05 3.40 20.44
C VAL A 748 10.93 3.31 18.92
N LYS A 749 12.05 3.50 18.21
CA LYS A 749 12.19 3.19 16.78
C LYS A 749 13.00 1.91 16.62
N ILE A 750 12.50 0.99 15.82
CA ILE A 750 13.16 -0.27 15.49
C ILE A 750 13.53 -0.24 14.01
N VAL A 751 14.76 -0.64 13.69
CA VAL A 751 15.22 -0.78 12.31
C VAL A 751 15.84 -2.16 12.14
N GLN A 752 15.38 -2.91 11.14
CA GLN A 752 15.93 -4.19 10.72
C GLN A 752 17.00 -3.99 9.65
N GLN A 753 17.85 -4.99 9.40
CA GLN A 753 18.92 -4.90 8.40
C GLN A 753 18.41 -4.83 6.95
N ASP A 754 17.18 -5.28 6.70
CA ASP A 754 16.44 -5.12 5.45
C ASP A 754 15.68 -3.78 5.37
N MET A 755 15.91 -2.87 6.32
CA MET A 755 15.32 -1.52 6.42
C MET A 755 13.80 -1.50 6.63
N GLU A 756 13.17 -2.63 7.00
CA GLU A 756 11.86 -2.60 7.65
C GLU A 756 11.99 -1.88 9.01
N MET A 757 10.96 -1.11 9.36
CA MET A 757 10.93 -0.26 10.55
C MET A 757 9.64 -0.40 11.35
N ALA A 758 9.72 -0.06 12.64
CA ALA A 758 8.57 0.14 13.51
C ALA A 758 8.73 1.35 14.43
N TRP A 759 7.61 2.01 14.74
CA TRP A 759 7.52 3.15 15.65
C TRP A 759 6.57 2.82 16.79
N ILE A 760 7.11 2.48 17.94
CA ILE A 760 6.36 2.07 19.12
C ILE A 760 5.80 3.29 19.84
N SER A 761 4.49 3.31 20.10
CA SER A 761 3.82 4.46 20.72
C SER A 761 4.39 4.83 22.09
N PRO A 762 4.30 6.11 22.50
CA PRO A 762 4.92 6.54 23.73
C PRO A 762 4.23 6.03 25.00
N VAL A 763 5.00 5.88 26.08
CA VAL A 763 4.51 5.98 27.46
C VAL A 763 4.73 7.41 27.95
N PHE A 764 3.75 8.03 28.59
CA PHE A 764 3.77 9.44 28.98
C PHE A 764 4.07 9.60 30.48
N ALA A 765 5.34 9.83 30.82
CA ALA A 765 5.76 10.02 32.21
C ALA A 765 5.72 11.50 32.60
N ASP A 766 4.86 11.87 33.54
CA ASP A 766 4.62 13.26 33.96
C ASP A 766 5.37 13.57 35.27
N PHE A 767 6.46 14.34 35.17
CA PHE A 767 7.28 14.71 36.33
C PHE A 767 6.84 16.07 36.89
N PHE A 768 6.13 16.03 38.02
CA PHE A 768 5.76 17.22 38.78
C PHE A 768 6.94 17.65 39.67
N SER A 769 7.66 18.69 39.24
CA SER A 769 8.76 19.31 39.99
C SER A 769 8.30 20.12 41.20
#